data_AF-M4DNK2-F1
#
_entry.id   AF-M4DNK2-F1
#
_cell.length_a   1.000
_cell.length_b   1.000
_cell.length_c   1.000
_cell.angle_alpha   90.00
_cell.angle_beta   90.00
_cell.angle_gamma   90.00
#
_symmetry.space_group_name_H-M   'P 1'
#
loop_
_entity.id
_entity.type
_entity.pdbx_description
1 polymer ?
#
loop_
_entity_poly.entity_id
_entity_poly.type
_entity_poly.pdbx_seq_one_letter_code
_entity_poly.pdbx_strand_id
1 'polypeptide(L)'
;MSNLHLHTSARFRNFPTAFSRRHHNNNDLQNQRGRSVFSELGDTTLDPSGDLITRWNHIFLITCLLALFLDPLYFYPPIVQAGTACMSIDIGFGILVTFFRTLADFSFLIHILLKFKTAFVSKSSRVFGRGELVIDRREIAIRYLKSEFIIDLAATLPLPQIMIWFVIPNAGEFRYAAHQNHTLSLVVLIQYVPRILVMLPLNRRIIKATGVAAKTAWSGAAYNLVLYLLVSHVLGSVWYVLSIQRQHECWRRECIKEMNATHSPSCNLLFLDCGSLRDPGRQAWMRITRVLSNCDARNDDDQHFQFGMFGDAFTNDVTSSPFFDKYFYCLWWGLRNLSSYGQSLAASTLSSETLFSCFICVAGLVFFSHLIGNVQNYLQSTTARLDEWRVRRRDTEEWMRHRQLPQELQERVRRFVQYKWLTTRGVDEEAILRALPLDLRRQIQRHLCLALVRRVPFFAQMDDQLIDAICERLVPSLNTKDTYVTREGDPVNEMLFIIRGQMESSTTDGGRSGFFNSITLRPGDFCGEELLTWALMPNINQNLPLSTRTVRTLSEVEAFALRAEDLKFVANQFRRLHSKKLQHAFRYYSHQWRAWGTGFIQAAWRRYMKRKLAMELARQEEGDDYYYDDDDDDQYGGEDMPESSNNVDDNSSNSQNLSATILASKFAANTKRGVLGNQRGSSRIDPDDPTLKMPKMFKPEDPGFF
;
A
#
# COMPACT_ATOMS: atom_id res chain seq x y z
N MET A 1 31.24 31.35 39.77
CA MET A 1 32.57 31.41 39.14
C MET A 1 33.44 30.29 39.71
N SER A 2 34.59 30.02 39.09
CA SER A 2 35.60 29.02 39.48
C SER A 2 35.29 27.55 39.17
N ASN A 3 36.22 26.96 38.41
CA ASN A 3 36.65 25.55 38.39
C ASN A 3 35.65 24.44 37.99
N LEU A 4 35.77 24.02 36.72
CA LEU A 4 35.75 22.60 36.35
C LEU A 4 36.83 22.37 35.27
N HIS A 5 37.69 21.38 35.48
CA HIS A 5 38.96 21.23 34.75
C HIS A 5 38.84 20.37 33.48
N LEU A 6 39.86 20.45 32.62
CA LEU A 6 39.94 19.69 31.36
C LEU A 6 39.93 18.17 31.58
N HIS A 7 39.25 17.45 30.69
CA HIS A 7 39.74 16.15 30.19
C HIS A 7 39.53 16.04 28.68
N THR A 8 40.54 16.46 27.92
CA THR A 8 40.57 16.37 26.45
C THR A 8 40.99 14.97 25.99
N SER A 9 40.03 14.14 25.57
CA SER A 9 40.30 12.83 24.97
C SER A 9 40.78 12.97 23.52
N ALA A 10 42.06 12.65 23.27
CA ALA A 10 42.67 12.75 21.95
C ALA A 10 42.22 11.61 21.02
N ARG A 11 41.12 11.81 20.25
CA ARG A 11 40.65 10.81 19.27
C ARG A 11 40.14 11.33 17.92
N PHE A 12 40.47 12.57 17.54
CA PHE A 12 40.14 13.16 16.24
C PHE A 12 41.38 13.78 15.57
N ARG A 13 42.17 12.99 14.83
CA ARG A 13 43.31 13.52 14.04
C ARG A 13 43.48 12.96 12.62
N ASN A 14 42.70 11.94 12.23
CA ASN A 14 42.79 11.31 10.90
C ASN A 14 41.52 11.55 10.07
N PHE A 15 41.32 12.79 9.60
CA PHE A 15 40.41 13.08 8.48
C PHE A 15 41.22 13.14 7.16
N PRO A 16 40.87 12.36 6.13
CA PRO A 16 41.56 12.43 4.84
C PRO A 16 41.23 13.73 4.09
N THR A 17 42.20 14.63 3.97
CA THR A 17 42.06 15.93 3.27
C THR A 17 42.19 15.80 1.75
N ALA A 18 41.38 14.94 1.12
CA ALA A 18 41.37 14.74 -0.33
C ALA A 18 40.05 14.15 -0.87
N PHE A 19 38.98 14.96 -0.96
CA PHE A 19 37.71 14.53 -1.57
C PHE A 19 37.79 14.65 -3.12
N SER A 20 38.53 13.73 -3.75
CA SER A 20 38.79 13.76 -5.20
C SER A 20 37.55 13.42 -6.02
N ARG A 21 36.74 14.44 -6.33
CA ARG A 21 35.48 14.35 -7.06
C ARG A 21 35.72 14.15 -8.56
N ARG A 22 36.02 12.91 -8.99
CA ARG A 22 36.03 12.55 -10.41
C ARG A 22 34.68 12.84 -11.06
N HIS A 23 34.65 13.78 -12.00
CA HIS A 23 33.54 13.96 -12.91
C HIS A 23 33.49 12.77 -13.89
N HIS A 24 32.35 12.08 -13.97
CA HIS A 24 32.01 11.30 -15.15
C HIS A 24 31.34 12.24 -16.16
N ASN A 25 31.83 12.24 -17.40
CA ASN A 25 31.15 12.92 -18.51
C ASN A 25 30.01 12.03 -19.02
N ASN A 26 28.89 12.65 -19.40
CA ASN A 26 27.63 11.94 -19.68
C ASN A 26 27.48 11.41 -21.13
N ASN A 27 28.56 11.37 -21.91
CA ASN A 27 28.46 11.28 -23.38
C ASN A 27 28.47 9.84 -23.94
N ASP A 28 28.84 8.83 -23.16
CA ASP A 28 28.95 7.44 -23.67
C ASP A 28 27.61 6.70 -23.77
N LEU A 29 26.53 7.27 -23.22
CA LEU A 29 25.23 6.60 -23.01
C LEU A 29 24.34 6.42 -24.25
N GLN A 30 24.80 6.77 -25.46
CA GLN A 30 23.99 6.70 -26.70
C GLN A 30 24.40 5.63 -27.72
N ASN A 31 25.55 4.95 -27.58
CA ASN A 31 26.09 4.08 -28.63
C ASN A 31 26.04 2.55 -28.34
N GLN A 32 25.12 2.11 -27.47
CA GLN A 32 24.92 0.69 -27.12
C GLN A 32 23.45 0.26 -27.33
N ARG A 33 23.02 0.11 -28.58
CA ARG A 33 21.65 -0.34 -28.92
C ARG A 33 21.56 -1.47 -29.96
N GLY A 34 22.65 -2.22 -30.16
CA GLY A 34 22.72 -3.25 -31.21
C GLY A 34 23.82 -4.30 -31.05
N ARG A 35 23.97 -4.92 -29.86
CA ARG A 35 24.82 -6.11 -29.67
C ARG A 35 24.12 -7.19 -28.83
N SER A 36 24.56 -8.43 -28.99
CA SER A 36 23.88 -9.62 -28.48
C SER A 36 24.22 -9.93 -27.03
N VAL A 37 23.19 -10.28 -26.25
CA VAL A 37 23.21 -10.46 -24.78
C VAL A 37 24.28 -11.44 -24.27
N PHE A 38 24.70 -12.41 -25.09
CA PHE A 38 25.73 -13.38 -24.72
C PHE A 38 27.18 -12.87 -24.85
N SER A 39 27.41 -11.73 -25.51
CA SER A 39 28.77 -11.24 -25.81
C SER A 39 29.41 -10.39 -24.70
N GLU A 40 28.63 -9.72 -23.85
CA GLU A 40 29.14 -8.79 -22.83
C GLU A 40 29.48 -9.45 -21.48
N LEU A 41 29.15 -10.74 -21.32
CA LEU A 41 29.37 -11.49 -20.07
C LEU A 41 30.86 -11.81 -19.81
N GLY A 42 31.77 -11.51 -20.75
CA GLY A 42 33.20 -11.77 -20.64
C GLY A 42 33.83 -11.07 -19.43
N ASP A 43 33.72 -9.74 -19.40
CA ASP A 43 34.60 -8.87 -18.59
C ASP A 43 33.85 -7.86 -17.69
N THR A 44 32.53 -7.96 -17.59
CA THR A 44 31.71 -7.10 -16.73
C THR A 44 31.48 -7.72 -15.33
N THR A 45 31.58 -6.89 -14.29
CA THR A 45 31.22 -7.26 -12.90
C THR A 45 29.72 -7.03 -12.69
N LEU A 46 29.03 -8.01 -12.11
CA LEU A 46 27.57 -8.01 -12.00
C LEU A 46 27.12 -7.35 -10.69
N ASP A 47 26.18 -6.41 -10.79
CA ASP A 47 25.53 -5.79 -9.62
C ASP A 47 24.64 -6.83 -8.88
N PRO A 48 24.84 -7.07 -7.58
CA PRO A 48 23.99 -7.97 -6.78
C PRO A 48 22.52 -7.53 -6.70
N SER A 49 22.21 -6.25 -6.95
CA SER A 49 20.86 -5.70 -7.05
C SER A 49 20.34 -5.63 -8.49
N GLY A 50 21.13 -6.06 -9.48
CA GLY A 50 20.73 -6.07 -10.89
C GLY A 50 19.62 -7.09 -11.19
N ASP A 51 18.82 -6.77 -12.21
CA ASP A 51 17.70 -7.59 -12.65
C ASP A 51 18.13 -9.02 -13.06
N LEU A 52 19.29 -9.16 -13.71
CA LEU A 52 19.85 -10.44 -14.12
C LEU A 52 20.15 -11.35 -12.91
N ILE A 53 20.88 -10.84 -11.92
CA ILE A 53 21.21 -11.58 -10.69
C ILE A 53 19.94 -11.88 -9.89
N THR A 54 19.01 -10.93 -9.81
CA THR A 54 17.73 -11.12 -9.12
C THR A 54 16.91 -12.25 -9.76
N ARG A 55 16.77 -12.26 -11.09
CA ARG A 55 16.08 -13.34 -11.84
C ARG A 55 16.81 -14.67 -11.70
N TRP A 56 18.14 -14.71 -11.86
CA TRP A 56 18.94 -15.93 -11.67
C TRP A 56 18.75 -16.54 -10.29
N ASN A 57 18.78 -15.73 -9.22
CA ASN A 57 18.60 -16.23 -7.85
C ASN A 57 17.25 -16.91 -7.64
N HIS A 58 16.17 -16.47 -8.31
CA HIS A 58 14.87 -17.15 -8.24
C HIS A 58 14.86 -18.46 -9.04
N ILE A 59 15.43 -18.47 -10.25
CA ILE A 59 15.59 -19.68 -11.07
C ILE A 59 16.41 -20.72 -10.31
N PHE A 60 17.55 -20.32 -9.74
CA PHE A 60 18.45 -21.18 -8.99
C PHE A 60 17.84 -21.69 -7.68
N LEU A 61 16.98 -20.92 -7.01
CA LEU A 61 16.20 -21.41 -5.86
C LEU A 61 15.26 -22.56 -6.28
N ILE A 62 14.60 -22.44 -7.44
CA ILE A 62 13.76 -23.51 -8.00
C ILE A 62 14.62 -24.72 -8.38
N THR A 63 15.81 -24.54 -8.95
CA THR A 63 16.70 -25.68 -9.26
C THR A 63 17.30 -26.33 -8.00
N CYS A 64 17.49 -25.57 -6.91
CA CYS A 64 17.84 -26.14 -5.59
C CYS A 64 16.70 -27.02 -5.06
N LEU A 65 15.45 -26.54 -5.09
CA LEU A 65 14.27 -27.34 -4.73
C LEU A 65 14.16 -28.61 -5.57
N LEU A 66 14.39 -28.51 -6.88
CA LEU A 66 14.36 -29.66 -7.80
C LEU A 66 15.45 -30.69 -7.46
N ALA A 67 16.69 -30.27 -7.20
CA ALA A 67 17.75 -31.21 -6.82
C ALA A 67 17.46 -31.91 -5.48
N LEU A 68 16.96 -31.17 -4.48
CA LEU A 68 16.56 -31.75 -3.19
C LEU A 68 15.37 -32.73 -3.32
N PHE A 69 14.58 -32.63 -4.39
CA PHE A 69 13.56 -33.61 -4.75
C PHE A 69 14.14 -34.82 -5.51
N LEU A 70 15.14 -34.61 -6.36
CA LEU A 70 15.81 -35.67 -7.12
C LEU A 70 16.72 -36.54 -6.24
N ASP A 71 17.41 -35.97 -5.25
CA ASP A 71 18.38 -36.72 -4.43
C ASP A 71 17.78 -37.96 -3.75
N PRO A 72 16.60 -37.92 -3.07
CA PRO A 72 16.00 -39.11 -2.47
C PRO A 72 15.48 -40.14 -3.48
N LEU A 73 15.36 -39.80 -4.78
CA LEU A 73 14.96 -40.78 -5.78
C LEU A 73 15.99 -41.90 -5.96
N TYR A 74 17.27 -41.64 -5.63
CA TYR A 74 18.32 -42.67 -5.60
C TYR A 74 18.10 -43.79 -4.57
N PHE A 75 17.07 -43.70 -3.72
CA PHE A 75 16.69 -44.77 -2.78
C PHE A 75 15.71 -45.80 -3.37
N TYR A 76 15.07 -45.53 -4.53
CA TYR A 76 14.11 -46.43 -5.20
C TYR A 76 14.67 -47.42 -6.26
N PRO A 77 15.94 -47.37 -6.74
CA PRO A 77 16.47 -48.40 -7.64
C PRO A 77 16.49 -49.83 -7.08
N PRO A 78 16.75 -50.10 -5.78
CA PRO A 78 16.64 -51.46 -5.23
C PRO A 78 15.20 -51.97 -5.30
N ILE A 79 15.01 -53.20 -5.80
CA ILE A 79 13.72 -53.86 -5.93
C ILE A 79 13.81 -55.27 -5.30
N VAL A 80 12.75 -55.67 -4.60
CA VAL A 80 12.57 -57.05 -4.10
C VAL A 80 11.59 -57.76 -5.02
N GLN A 81 12.00 -58.88 -5.62
CA GLN A 81 11.15 -59.64 -6.53
C GLN A 81 10.27 -60.62 -5.76
N ALA A 82 8.95 -60.49 -5.92
CA ALA A 82 7.96 -61.29 -5.22
C ALA A 82 8.18 -62.81 -5.43
N GLY A 83 7.96 -63.60 -4.37
CA GLY A 83 8.00 -65.06 -4.40
C GLY A 83 9.36 -65.73 -4.69
N THR A 84 10.45 -64.97 -4.85
CA THR A 84 11.75 -65.51 -5.33
C THR A 84 12.95 -65.27 -4.41
N ALA A 85 12.77 -64.54 -3.31
CA ALA A 85 13.80 -64.12 -2.35
C ALA A 85 15.11 -63.66 -3.02
N CYS A 86 14.98 -62.68 -3.93
CA CYS A 86 16.12 -61.99 -4.49
C CYS A 86 15.87 -60.48 -4.59
N MET A 87 16.98 -59.72 -4.58
CA MET A 87 17.00 -58.31 -4.95
C MET A 87 17.61 -58.10 -6.33
N SER A 88 17.17 -57.04 -6.99
CA SER A 88 17.78 -56.47 -8.18
C SER A 88 17.90 -54.95 -8.04
N ILE A 89 18.57 -54.30 -8.99
CA ILE A 89 18.69 -52.85 -9.08
C ILE A 89 18.13 -52.40 -10.43
N ASP A 90 17.16 -51.50 -10.42
CA ASP A 90 16.64 -50.85 -11.63
C ASP A 90 17.65 -49.80 -12.15
N ILE A 91 18.56 -50.28 -13.00
CA ILE A 91 19.55 -49.46 -13.69
C ILE A 91 18.88 -48.44 -14.62
N GLY A 92 17.73 -48.78 -15.23
CA GLY A 92 17.00 -47.88 -16.13
C GLY A 92 16.48 -46.64 -15.40
N PHE A 93 15.83 -46.84 -14.25
CA PHE A 93 15.42 -45.76 -13.37
C PHE A 93 16.64 -44.98 -12.81
N GLY A 94 17.71 -45.68 -12.43
CA GLY A 94 18.97 -45.04 -11.99
C GLY A 94 19.60 -44.11 -13.03
N ILE A 95 19.56 -44.47 -14.32
CA ILE A 95 19.98 -43.63 -15.44
C ILE A 95 19.06 -42.40 -15.58
N LEU A 96 17.74 -42.59 -15.49
CA LEU A 96 16.75 -41.51 -15.62
C LEU A 96 16.91 -40.44 -14.53
N VAL A 97 17.02 -40.85 -13.25
CA VAL A 97 17.30 -39.92 -12.14
C VAL A 97 18.62 -39.20 -12.36
N THR A 98 19.65 -39.92 -12.83
CA THR A 98 20.98 -39.35 -13.09
C THR A 98 20.98 -38.29 -14.19
N PHE A 99 20.20 -38.46 -15.26
CA PHE A 99 20.05 -37.45 -16.32
C PHE A 99 19.48 -36.12 -15.79
N PHE A 100 18.41 -36.17 -14.98
CA PHE A 100 17.86 -34.95 -14.38
C PHE A 100 18.80 -34.37 -13.30
N ARG A 101 19.53 -35.23 -12.58
CA ARG A 101 20.48 -34.82 -11.54
C ARG A 101 21.69 -34.07 -12.09
N THR A 102 22.25 -34.46 -13.24
CA THR A 102 23.35 -33.75 -13.91
C THR A 102 22.90 -32.43 -14.53
N LEU A 103 21.68 -32.37 -15.10
CA LEU A 103 21.08 -31.12 -15.56
C LEU A 103 20.95 -30.10 -14.41
N ALA A 104 20.59 -30.58 -13.20
CA ALA A 104 20.60 -29.74 -12.01
C ALA A 104 22.01 -29.28 -11.63
N ASP A 105 23.03 -30.16 -11.59
CA ASP A 105 24.41 -29.78 -11.23
C ASP A 105 25.01 -28.70 -12.13
N PHE A 106 24.66 -28.66 -13.41
CA PHE A 106 25.11 -27.59 -14.31
C PHE A 106 24.68 -26.19 -13.83
N SER A 107 23.51 -26.07 -13.18
CA SER A 107 23.07 -24.81 -12.54
C SER A 107 23.85 -24.44 -11.28
N PHE A 108 24.30 -25.43 -10.49
CA PHE A 108 25.17 -25.20 -9.34
C PHE A 108 26.54 -24.67 -9.81
N LEU A 109 27.09 -25.27 -10.87
CA LEU A 109 28.32 -24.79 -11.51
C LEU A 109 28.18 -23.35 -12.04
N ILE A 110 27.10 -23.02 -12.77
CA ILE A 110 26.86 -21.65 -13.23
C ILE A 110 26.73 -20.68 -12.05
N HIS A 111 26.07 -21.07 -10.95
CA HIS A 111 25.94 -20.20 -9.78
C HIS A 111 27.30 -19.90 -9.12
N ILE A 112 28.23 -20.86 -9.06
CA ILE A 112 29.62 -20.62 -8.62
C ILE A 112 30.31 -19.58 -9.53
N LEU A 113 30.21 -19.73 -10.84
CA LEU A 113 30.80 -18.80 -11.81
C LEU A 113 30.21 -17.38 -11.69
N LEU A 114 28.91 -17.27 -11.43
CA LEU A 114 28.25 -15.99 -11.16
C LEU A 114 28.64 -15.39 -9.81
N LYS A 115 28.84 -16.19 -8.75
CA LYS A 115 29.35 -15.69 -7.46
C LYS A 115 30.74 -15.06 -7.59
N PHE A 116 31.64 -15.62 -8.39
CA PHE A 116 32.94 -15.01 -8.70
C PHE A 116 32.85 -13.67 -9.47
N LYS A 117 31.76 -13.42 -10.21
CA LYS A 117 31.53 -12.18 -10.97
C LYS A 117 30.62 -11.16 -10.28
N THR A 118 29.99 -11.51 -9.17
CA THR A 118 29.01 -10.66 -8.49
C THR A 118 29.69 -9.76 -7.45
N ALA A 119 29.53 -8.45 -7.60
CA ALA A 119 30.04 -7.45 -6.66
C ALA A 119 29.35 -7.57 -5.28
N PHE A 120 29.96 -7.03 -4.22
CA PHE A 120 29.40 -7.11 -2.87
C PHE A 120 29.32 -5.77 -2.16
N VAL A 121 28.26 -5.58 -1.37
CA VAL A 121 28.17 -4.46 -0.43
C VAL A 121 29.02 -4.77 0.81
N SER A 122 29.94 -3.88 1.16
CA SER A 122 30.76 -4.06 2.37
C SER A 122 29.91 -3.99 3.66
N LYS A 123 30.46 -4.47 4.79
CA LYS A 123 29.84 -4.31 6.12
C LYS A 123 30.24 -2.99 6.78
N SER A 124 31.49 -2.54 6.60
CA SER A 124 32.02 -1.31 7.21
C SER A 124 31.35 -0.05 6.67
N SER A 125 31.07 0.01 5.37
CA SER A 125 30.42 1.16 4.72
C SER A 125 28.93 1.34 5.10
N ARG A 126 28.31 0.42 5.85
CA ARG A 126 26.88 0.50 6.20
C ARG A 126 26.55 1.52 7.30
N VAL A 127 27.56 2.05 8.01
CA VAL A 127 27.37 2.89 9.20
C VAL A 127 26.63 4.20 8.91
N PHE A 128 26.70 4.72 7.68
CA PHE A 128 26.04 5.98 7.26
C PHE A 128 24.97 5.80 6.16
N GLY A 129 24.48 4.57 5.95
CA GLY A 129 23.51 4.27 4.88
C GLY A 129 24.16 4.00 3.52
N ARG A 130 23.41 3.34 2.61
CA ARG A 130 23.86 2.81 1.29
C ARG A 130 25.35 2.42 1.26
N GLY A 131 25.67 1.30 1.91
CA GLY A 131 27.02 0.77 1.93
C GLY A 131 27.61 0.59 0.53
N GLU A 132 28.82 1.10 0.36
CA GLU A 132 29.65 1.02 -0.84
C GLU A 132 29.75 -0.40 -1.43
N LEU A 133 29.68 -0.46 -2.76
CA LEU A 133 29.76 -1.67 -3.57
C LEU A 133 31.21 -1.91 -3.98
N VAL A 134 31.79 -3.02 -3.52
CA VAL A 134 33.15 -3.43 -3.87
C VAL A 134 33.11 -4.19 -5.19
N ILE A 135 33.87 -3.67 -6.17
CA ILE A 135 33.89 -4.12 -7.57
C ILE A 135 35.20 -4.86 -7.92
N ASP A 136 36.25 -4.77 -7.10
CA ASP A 136 37.52 -5.48 -7.37
C ASP A 136 37.32 -7.00 -7.37
N ARG A 137 37.62 -7.63 -8.52
CA ARG A 137 37.58 -9.08 -8.72
C ARG A 137 38.47 -9.83 -7.71
N ARG A 138 39.61 -9.26 -7.32
CA ARG A 138 40.53 -9.91 -6.38
C ARG A 138 39.92 -9.94 -4.97
N GLU A 139 39.34 -8.84 -4.50
CA GLU A 139 38.63 -8.82 -3.22
C GLU A 139 37.36 -9.69 -3.23
N ILE A 140 36.58 -9.67 -4.32
CA ILE A 140 35.42 -10.56 -4.53
C ILE A 140 35.83 -12.03 -4.42
N ALA A 141 36.86 -12.46 -5.16
CA ALA A 141 37.34 -13.84 -5.17
C ALA A 141 37.89 -14.26 -3.79
N ILE A 142 38.77 -13.46 -3.17
CA ILE A 142 39.34 -13.77 -1.85
C ILE A 142 38.24 -13.88 -0.79
N ARG A 143 37.23 -13.00 -0.81
CA ARG A 143 36.10 -13.07 0.11
C ARG A 143 35.27 -14.32 -0.10
N TYR A 144 34.92 -14.63 -1.35
CA TYR A 144 34.08 -15.78 -1.69
C TYR A 144 34.74 -17.13 -1.34
N LEU A 145 36.02 -17.29 -1.69
CA LEU A 145 36.84 -18.46 -1.35
C LEU A 145 36.92 -18.70 0.15
N LYS A 146 36.92 -17.65 0.97
CA LYS A 146 36.99 -17.73 2.44
C LYS A 146 35.65 -17.98 3.15
N SER A 147 34.49 -17.88 2.47
CA SER A 147 33.19 -17.89 3.17
C SER A 147 32.13 -18.85 2.66
N GLU A 148 31.97 -19.02 1.34
CA GLU A 148 30.86 -19.83 0.78
C GLU A 148 31.35 -20.92 -0.19
N PHE A 149 32.47 -20.68 -0.88
CA PHE A 149 32.97 -21.55 -1.96
C PHE A 149 33.08 -23.04 -1.60
N ILE A 150 33.55 -23.40 -0.40
CA ILE A 150 33.69 -24.81 0.00
C ILE A 150 32.32 -25.52 0.06
N ILE A 151 31.28 -24.82 0.53
CA ILE A 151 29.91 -25.35 0.63
C ILE A 151 29.29 -25.46 -0.76
N ASP A 152 29.42 -24.43 -1.58
CA ASP A 152 28.94 -24.45 -2.97
C ASP A 152 29.63 -25.56 -3.79
N LEU A 153 30.96 -25.72 -3.64
CA LEU A 153 31.74 -26.77 -4.30
C LEU A 153 31.29 -28.17 -3.86
N ALA A 154 31.19 -28.43 -2.55
CA ALA A 154 30.72 -29.71 -2.03
C ALA A 154 29.30 -30.07 -2.52
N ALA A 155 28.43 -29.06 -2.67
CA ALA A 155 27.09 -29.22 -3.22
C ALA A 155 27.06 -29.44 -4.75
N THR A 156 28.15 -29.11 -5.48
CA THR A 156 28.26 -29.22 -6.95
C THR A 156 28.93 -30.53 -7.41
N LEU A 157 29.57 -31.27 -6.50
CA LEU A 157 30.19 -32.57 -6.84
C LEU A 157 29.11 -33.59 -7.29
N PRO A 158 29.30 -34.34 -8.37
CA PRO A 158 28.35 -35.34 -8.84
C PRO A 158 28.66 -36.74 -8.25
N LEU A 159 28.66 -36.88 -6.92
CA LEU A 159 29.13 -38.11 -6.26
C LEU A 159 28.24 -39.36 -6.54
N PRO A 160 26.89 -39.29 -6.52
CA PRO A 160 26.03 -40.42 -6.91
C PRO A 160 26.30 -40.86 -8.36
N GLN A 161 26.54 -39.92 -9.26
CA GLN A 161 26.86 -40.23 -10.66
C GLN A 161 28.24 -40.90 -10.79
N ILE A 162 29.25 -40.44 -10.04
CA ILE A 162 30.57 -41.10 -10.00
C ILE A 162 30.43 -42.54 -9.46
N MET A 163 29.63 -42.74 -8.40
CA MET A 163 29.37 -44.07 -7.85
C MET A 163 28.70 -45.01 -8.88
N ILE A 164 27.64 -44.54 -9.55
CA ILE A 164 26.85 -45.35 -10.49
C ILE A 164 27.60 -45.67 -11.78
N TRP A 165 28.37 -44.72 -12.33
CA TRP A 165 29.02 -44.91 -13.64
C TRP A 165 30.46 -45.41 -13.58
N PHE A 166 31.19 -45.17 -12.48
CA PHE A 166 32.61 -45.51 -12.39
C PHE A 166 32.98 -46.47 -11.25
N VAL A 167 32.23 -46.50 -10.15
CA VAL A 167 32.55 -47.38 -9.00
C VAL A 167 31.81 -48.70 -9.07
N ILE A 168 30.48 -48.67 -9.25
CA ILE A 168 29.64 -49.87 -9.29
C ILE A 168 30.00 -50.82 -10.44
N PRO A 169 30.17 -50.37 -11.70
CA PRO A 169 30.51 -51.29 -12.81
C PRO A 169 31.92 -51.89 -12.68
N ASN A 170 32.88 -51.14 -12.14
CA ASN A 170 34.26 -51.58 -11.97
C ASN A 170 34.51 -52.34 -10.64
N ALA A 171 33.50 -52.52 -9.80
CA ALA A 171 33.60 -53.26 -8.54
C ALA A 171 33.79 -54.79 -8.73
N GLY A 172 33.54 -55.29 -9.95
CA GLY A 172 33.62 -56.70 -10.32
C GLY A 172 32.40 -57.52 -9.85
N GLU A 173 32.23 -58.69 -10.47
CA GLU A 173 31.10 -59.61 -10.26
C GLU A 173 30.99 -60.17 -8.82
N PHE A 174 32.00 -59.90 -7.97
CA PHE A 174 32.16 -60.46 -6.63
C PHE A 174 31.63 -59.57 -5.49
N ARG A 175 30.96 -58.44 -5.78
CA ARG A 175 30.58 -57.44 -4.75
C ARG A 175 29.08 -57.14 -4.66
N TYR A 176 28.35 -58.09 -4.06
CA TYR A 176 26.96 -58.04 -3.58
C TYR A 176 26.21 -56.69 -3.71
N ALA A 177 25.09 -56.70 -4.45
CA ALA A 177 24.17 -55.55 -4.59
C ALA A 177 23.82 -54.86 -3.25
N ALA A 178 23.59 -55.64 -2.18
CA ALA A 178 23.24 -55.13 -0.86
C ALA A 178 24.30 -54.19 -0.23
N HIS A 179 25.60 -54.43 -0.45
CA HIS A 179 26.66 -53.57 0.08
C HIS A 179 26.85 -52.30 -0.76
N GLN A 180 26.62 -52.40 -2.09
CA GLN A 180 26.61 -51.26 -2.99
C GLN A 180 25.46 -50.30 -2.65
N ASN A 181 24.26 -50.84 -2.38
CA ASN A 181 23.07 -50.07 -2.00
C ASN A 181 23.29 -49.20 -0.74
N HIS A 182 23.91 -49.75 0.31
CA HIS A 182 24.22 -48.98 1.52
C HIS A 182 25.23 -47.85 1.22
N THR A 183 26.26 -48.13 0.43
CA THR A 183 27.29 -47.15 0.06
C THR A 183 26.72 -46.00 -0.77
N LEU A 184 25.88 -46.31 -1.78
CA LEU A 184 25.20 -45.29 -2.60
C LEU A 184 24.26 -44.41 -1.74
N SER A 185 23.50 -45.03 -0.85
CA SER A 185 22.56 -44.31 0.03
C SER A 185 23.27 -43.32 0.96
N LEU A 186 24.41 -43.73 1.52
CA LEU A 186 25.26 -42.89 2.36
C LEU A 186 25.88 -41.71 1.58
N VAL A 187 26.33 -41.94 0.34
CA VAL A 187 26.85 -40.87 -0.53
C VAL A 187 25.78 -39.82 -0.85
N VAL A 188 24.56 -40.25 -1.16
CA VAL A 188 23.40 -39.36 -1.40
C VAL A 188 23.06 -38.53 -0.15
N LEU A 189 23.05 -39.15 1.03
CA LEU A 189 22.79 -38.44 2.29
C LEU A 189 23.86 -37.38 2.59
N ILE A 190 25.14 -37.68 2.33
CA ILE A 190 26.26 -36.74 2.47
C ILE A 190 26.14 -35.56 1.49
N GLN A 191 25.66 -35.78 0.27
CA GLN A 191 25.40 -34.72 -0.72
C GLN A 191 24.26 -33.77 -0.33
N TYR A 192 23.24 -34.31 0.33
CA TYR A 192 22.01 -33.59 0.65
C TYR A 192 22.25 -32.37 1.55
N VAL A 193 23.15 -32.52 2.53
CA VAL A 193 23.44 -31.49 3.53
C VAL A 193 24.07 -30.23 2.90
N PRO A 194 25.15 -30.30 2.08
CA PRO A 194 25.62 -29.17 1.29
C PRO A 194 24.55 -28.51 0.42
N ARG A 195 23.68 -29.27 -0.29
CA ARG A 195 22.62 -28.70 -1.13
C ARG A 195 21.65 -27.83 -0.30
N ILE A 196 21.28 -28.25 0.91
CA ILE A 196 20.50 -27.43 1.87
C ILE A 196 21.28 -26.19 2.33
N LEU A 197 22.56 -26.35 2.68
CA LEU A 197 23.40 -25.24 3.18
C LEU A 197 23.62 -24.12 2.17
N VAL A 198 23.58 -24.41 0.86
CA VAL A 198 23.55 -23.39 -0.22
C VAL A 198 22.19 -22.68 -0.30
N MET A 199 21.10 -23.43 -0.14
CA MET A 199 19.73 -22.93 -0.27
C MET A 199 19.31 -21.96 0.85
N LEU A 200 19.73 -22.22 2.10
CA LEU A 200 19.39 -21.39 3.27
C LEU A 200 19.83 -19.91 3.15
N PRO A 201 21.09 -19.57 2.82
CA PRO A 201 21.50 -18.18 2.62
C PRO A 201 20.88 -17.56 1.36
N LEU A 202 20.67 -18.34 0.29
CA LEU A 202 20.00 -17.88 -0.94
C LEU A 202 18.57 -17.41 -0.65
N ASN A 203 17.76 -18.24 0.01
CA ASN A 203 16.39 -17.90 0.41
C ASN A 203 16.37 -16.65 1.33
N ARG A 204 17.28 -16.59 2.33
CA ARG A 204 17.44 -15.41 3.20
C ARG A 204 17.84 -14.13 2.46
N ARG A 205 18.56 -14.22 1.34
CA ARG A 205 18.85 -13.06 0.46
C ARG A 205 17.61 -12.65 -0.34
N ILE A 206 16.91 -13.61 -0.96
CA ILE A 206 15.71 -13.35 -1.77
C ILE A 206 14.61 -12.69 -0.94
N ILE A 207 14.26 -13.26 0.23
CA ILE A 207 13.25 -12.70 1.14
C ILE A 207 13.57 -11.26 1.52
N LYS A 208 14.85 -10.91 1.71
CA LYS A 208 15.30 -9.55 2.06
C LYS A 208 15.39 -8.58 0.88
N ALA A 209 15.64 -9.08 -0.33
CA ALA A 209 15.89 -8.26 -1.51
C ALA A 209 14.61 -7.93 -2.29
N THR A 210 13.73 -8.92 -2.49
CA THR A 210 12.49 -8.76 -3.28
C THR A 210 11.22 -8.75 -2.44
N GLY A 211 11.32 -9.06 -1.15
CA GLY A 211 10.16 -9.18 -0.26
C GLY A 211 9.15 -10.21 -0.76
N VAL A 212 9.59 -11.25 -1.51
CA VAL A 212 8.67 -12.02 -2.37
C VAL A 212 7.56 -12.75 -1.63
N ALA A 213 7.76 -13.13 -0.37
CA ALA A 213 6.71 -13.64 0.52
C ALA A 213 5.57 -12.62 0.83
N ALA A 214 5.70 -11.38 0.37
CA ALA A 214 4.72 -10.29 0.48
C ALA A 214 4.28 -9.73 -0.89
N LYS A 215 4.76 -10.25 -2.04
CA LYS A 215 4.17 -9.90 -3.35
C LYS A 215 2.78 -10.50 -3.50
N THR A 216 2.58 -11.73 -3.01
CA THR A 216 1.27 -12.33 -2.73
C THR A 216 1.41 -13.21 -1.48
N ALA A 217 0.51 -13.09 -0.50
CA ALA A 217 0.59 -13.86 0.75
C ALA A 217 0.56 -15.38 0.52
N TRP A 218 -0.13 -15.81 -0.54
CA TRP A 218 -0.20 -17.22 -0.98
C TRP A 218 1.16 -17.81 -1.39
N SER A 219 2.09 -17.00 -1.90
CA SER A 219 3.42 -17.51 -2.32
C SER A 219 4.23 -18.05 -1.14
N GLY A 220 4.15 -17.39 0.02
CA GLY A 220 4.80 -17.84 1.26
C GLY A 220 4.17 -19.12 1.80
N ALA A 221 2.85 -19.23 1.81
CA ALA A 221 2.14 -20.44 2.23
C ALA A 221 2.48 -21.64 1.33
N ALA A 222 2.41 -21.47 0.00
CA ALA A 222 2.76 -22.52 -0.96
C ALA A 222 4.22 -22.98 -0.85
N TYR A 223 5.16 -22.04 -0.66
CA TYR A 223 6.57 -22.37 -0.45
C TYR A 223 6.80 -23.22 0.82
N ASN A 224 6.13 -22.89 1.93
CA ASN A 224 6.23 -23.68 3.17
C ASN A 224 5.60 -25.07 3.01
N LEU A 225 4.49 -25.19 2.28
CA LEU A 225 3.88 -26.49 1.96
C LEU A 225 4.82 -27.36 1.10
N VAL A 226 5.49 -26.78 0.11
CA VAL A 226 6.49 -27.49 -0.72
C VAL A 226 7.66 -27.99 0.14
N LEU A 227 8.16 -27.20 1.10
CA LEU A 227 9.19 -27.66 2.04
C LEU A 227 8.69 -28.80 2.95
N TYR A 228 7.44 -28.76 3.40
CA TYR A 228 6.86 -29.82 4.23
C TYR A 228 6.70 -31.13 3.45
N LEU A 229 6.20 -31.05 2.21
CA LEU A 229 6.12 -32.19 1.28
C LEU A 229 7.51 -32.74 0.91
N LEU A 230 8.54 -31.89 0.85
CA LEU A 230 9.92 -32.29 0.61
C LEU A 230 10.50 -33.10 1.79
N VAL A 231 10.26 -32.67 3.04
CA VAL A 231 10.64 -33.46 4.23
C VAL A 231 9.90 -34.80 4.26
N SER A 232 8.60 -34.79 3.93
CA SER A 232 7.79 -36.01 3.77
C SER A 232 8.36 -36.97 2.73
N HIS A 233 8.76 -36.47 1.56
CA HIS A 233 9.40 -37.24 0.49
C HIS A 233 10.72 -37.87 0.95
N VAL A 234 11.58 -37.11 1.64
CA VAL A 234 12.83 -37.65 2.24
C VAL A 234 12.52 -38.78 3.22
N LEU A 235 11.59 -38.58 4.16
CA LEU A 235 11.24 -39.60 5.17
C LEU A 235 10.67 -40.88 4.55
N GLY A 236 9.76 -40.76 3.58
CA GLY A 236 9.21 -41.90 2.85
C GLY A 236 10.26 -42.67 2.05
N SER A 237 11.17 -41.95 1.41
CA SER A 237 12.27 -42.55 0.62
C SER A 237 13.31 -43.23 1.51
N VAL A 238 13.62 -42.65 2.68
CA VAL A 238 14.49 -43.27 3.71
C VAL A 238 13.83 -44.52 4.28
N TRP A 239 12.52 -44.48 4.56
CA TRP A 239 11.77 -45.66 5.00
C TRP A 239 11.82 -46.79 3.96
N TYR A 240 11.60 -46.50 2.67
CA TYR A 240 11.68 -47.51 1.60
C TYR A 240 13.02 -48.27 1.58
N VAL A 241 14.15 -47.56 1.60
CA VAL A 241 15.47 -48.21 1.57
C VAL A 241 15.81 -48.92 2.88
N LEU A 242 15.30 -48.45 4.03
CA LEU A 242 15.40 -49.18 5.30
C LEU A 242 14.56 -50.47 5.29
N SER A 243 13.36 -50.47 4.69
CA SER A 243 12.55 -51.69 4.51
C SER A 243 13.27 -52.74 3.65
N ILE A 244 13.87 -52.32 2.53
CA ILE A 244 14.70 -53.20 1.69
C ILE A 244 15.90 -53.75 2.47
N GLN A 245 16.58 -52.92 3.26
CA GLN A 245 17.69 -53.35 4.12
C GLN A 245 17.22 -54.36 5.19
N ARG A 246 16.04 -54.17 5.79
CA ARG A 246 15.46 -55.05 6.81
C ARG A 246 15.09 -56.44 6.25
N GLN A 247 14.52 -56.49 5.04
CA GLN A 247 14.24 -57.75 4.34
C GLN A 247 15.53 -58.52 4.04
N HIS A 248 16.56 -57.83 3.54
CA HIS A 248 17.86 -58.44 3.28
C HIS A 248 18.56 -58.89 4.58
N GLU A 249 18.42 -58.17 5.68
CA GLU A 249 18.93 -58.59 6.99
C GLU A 249 18.31 -59.94 7.41
N CYS A 250 17.00 -60.10 7.26
CA CYS A 250 16.32 -61.37 7.50
C CYS A 250 16.86 -62.49 6.59
N TRP A 251 16.82 -62.29 5.27
CA TRP A 251 17.30 -63.31 4.32
C TRP A 251 18.76 -63.70 4.56
N ARG A 252 19.63 -62.74 4.85
CA ARG A 252 21.03 -63.00 5.19
C ARG A 252 21.16 -63.81 6.48
N ARG A 253 20.37 -63.50 7.51
CA ARG A 253 20.38 -64.22 8.80
C ARG A 253 19.93 -65.67 8.62
N GLU A 254 18.83 -65.91 7.91
CA GLU A 254 18.30 -67.26 7.68
C GLU A 254 19.16 -68.06 6.70
N CYS A 255 19.70 -67.43 5.64
CA CYS A 255 20.67 -68.06 4.74
C CYS A 255 21.94 -68.51 5.50
N ILE A 256 22.45 -67.72 6.45
CA ILE A 256 23.60 -68.11 7.28
C ILE A 256 23.25 -69.26 8.25
N LYS A 257 21.99 -69.40 8.71
CA LYS A 257 21.56 -70.62 9.42
C LYS A 257 21.59 -71.84 8.49
N GLU A 258 21.06 -71.71 7.28
CA GLU A 258 21.05 -72.80 6.28
C GLU A 258 22.45 -73.18 5.77
N MET A 259 23.39 -72.24 5.71
CA MET A 259 24.81 -72.51 5.42
C MET A 259 25.48 -73.45 6.44
N ASN A 260 25.00 -73.44 7.69
CA ASN A 260 25.52 -74.27 8.77
C ASN A 260 24.70 -75.56 8.98
N ALA A 261 23.70 -75.83 8.14
CA ALA A 261 22.86 -77.01 8.23
C ALA A 261 23.34 -78.14 7.30
N THR A 262 23.04 -79.39 7.63
CA THR A 262 23.47 -80.59 6.87
C THR A 262 22.63 -80.86 5.61
N HIS A 263 22.02 -79.84 5.01
CA HIS A 263 21.22 -79.95 3.79
C HIS A 263 22.06 -79.61 2.55
N SER A 264 21.84 -80.33 1.45
CA SER A 264 22.52 -80.09 0.17
C SER A 264 21.51 -79.86 -0.98
N PRO A 265 21.59 -78.75 -1.73
CA PRO A 265 22.52 -77.64 -1.54
C PRO A 265 22.21 -76.81 -0.28
N SER A 266 23.27 -76.30 0.34
CA SER A 266 23.18 -75.26 1.37
C SER A 266 22.87 -73.91 0.74
N CYS A 267 22.38 -72.93 1.51
CA CYS A 267 22.24 -71.57 1.01
C CYS A 267 23.61 -70.98 0.62
N ASN A 268 23.62 -70.03 -0.32
CA ASN A 268 24.76 -69.19 -0.66
C ASN A 268 24.26 -67.75 -0.72
N LEU A 269 25.02 -66.79 -0.18
CA LEU A 269 24.65 -65.37 -0.21
C LEU A 269 24.51 -64.81 -1.65
N LEU A 270 25.13 -65.44 -2.66
CA LEU A 270 24.89 -65.08 -4.07
C LEU A 270 23.47 -65.44 -4.56
N PHE A 271 22.79 -66.42 -3.94
CA PHE A 271 21.42 -66.80 -4.31
C PHE A 271 20.38 -65.70 -4.01
N LEU A 272 20.73 -64.73 -3.15
CA LEU A 272 19.90 -63.58 -2.80
C LEU A 272 19.96 -62.44 -3.85
N ASP A 273 20.80 -62.57 -4.88
CA ASP A 273 20.86 -61.65 -6.02
C ASP A 273 20.04 -62.22 -7.19
N CYS A 274 19.17 -61.44 -7.83
CA CYS A 274 18.35 -61.94 -8.94
C CYS A 274 19.16 -62.32 -10.19
N GLY A 275 20.42 -61.87 -10.30
CA GLY A 275 21.35 -62.38 -11.33
C GLY A 275 21.55 -63.90 -11.26
N SER A 276 21.43 -64.49 -10.06
CA SER A 276 21.57 -65.93 -9.84
C SER A 276 20.35 -66.77 -10.22
N LEU A 277 19.22 -66.19 -10.68
CA LEU A 277 17.96 -66.91 -10.98
C LEU A 277 18.11 -68.12 -11.93
N ARG A 278 19.16 -68.14 -12.76
CA ARG A 278 19.44 -69.23 -13.73
C ARG A 278 20.41 -70.30 -13.22
N ASP A 279 20.95 -70.17 -12.00
CA ASP A 279 21.86 -71.15 -11.40
C ASP A 279 21.10 -72.43 -10.97
N PRO A 280 21.49 -73.63 -11.47
CA PRO A 280 20.90 -74.89 -11.04
C PRO A 280 20.98 -75.15 -9.53
N GLY A 281 22.06 -74.72 -8.87
CA GLY A 281 22.24 -74.84 -7.42
C GLY A 281 21.23 -74.00 -6.66
N ARG A 282 20.97 -72.77 -7.12
CA ARG A 282 19.89 -71.91 -6.60
C ARG A 282 18.52 -72.54 -6.80
N GLN A 283 18.24 -73.10 -7.97
CA GLN A 283 16.94 -73.69 -8.28
C GLN A 283 16.65 -74.95 -7.43
N ALA A 284 17.68 -75.73 -7.10
CA ALA A 284 17.58 -76.82 -6.14
C ALA A 284 17.38 -76.31 -4.70
N TRP A 285 18.13 -75.30 -4.26
CA TRP A 285 17.99 -74.67 -2.93
C TRP A 285 16.59 -74.06 -2.71
N MET A 286 16.06 -73.34 -3.70
CA MET A 286 14.76 -72.66 -3.66
C MET A 286 13.58 -73.61 -3.39
N ARG A 287 13.71 -74.91 -3.68
CA ARG A 287 12.68 -75.92 -3.44
C ARG A 287 12.60 -76.41 -1.99
N ILE A 288 13.59 -76.10 -1.15
CA ILE A 288 13.77 -76.71 0.19
C ILE A 288 14.07 -75.66 1.27
N THR A 289 14.51 -74.45 0.87
CA THR A 289 14.78 -73.33 1.79
C THR A 289 13.56 -72.89 2.60
N ARG A 290 13.81 -72.46 3.83
CA ARG A 290 12.86 -71.79 4.73
C ARG A 290 13.06 -70.27 4.76
N VAL A 291 13.99 -69.72 3.97
CA VAL A 291 14.23 -68.27 3.87
C VAL A 291 13.00 -67.49 3.39
N LEU A 292 12.08 -68.12 2.65
CA LEU A 292 10.78 -67.51 2.33
C LEU A 292 9.86 -67.44 3.55
N SER A 293 9.57 -68.57 4.21
CA SER A 293 8.63 -68.65 5.33
C SER A 293 9.09 -67.85 6.55
N ASN A 294 10.40 -67.89 6.84
CA ASN A 294 10.98 -67.24 8.02
C ASN A 294 11.16 -65.72 7.85
N CYS A 295 10.95 -65.19 6.64
CA CYS A 295 11.09 -63.78 6.30
C CYS A 295 9.88 -63.23 5.52
N ASP A 296 8.69 -63.78 5.77
CA ASP A 296 7.42 -63.25 5.28
C ASP A 296 6.78 -62.34 6.34
N ALA A 297 6.79 -61.03 6.09
CA ALA A 297 6.20 -60.02 6.96
C ALA A 297 4.67 -60.12 7.08
N ARG A 298 4.00 -61.02 6.33
CA ARG A 298 2.59 -61.35 6.52
C ARG A 298 2.35 -62.33 7.69
N ASN A 299 3.39 -62.98 8.20
CA ASN A 299 3.33 -63.94 9.31
C ASN A 299 4.18 -63.50 10.52
N ASP A 300 4.20 -62.19 10.83
CA ASP A 300 5.01 -61.56 11.91
C ASP A 300 4.58 -62.00 13.34
N ASP A 301 3.52 -62.82 13.47
CA ASP A 301 3.10 -63.50 14.71
C ASP A 301 4.07 -64.63 15.13
N ASP A 302 4.85 -65.19 14.19
CA ASP A 302 5.77 -66.31 14.43
C ASP A 302 7.16 -65.82 14.88
N GLN A 303 7.78 -66.50 15.86
CA GLN A 303 8.94 -66.01 16.64
C GLN A 303 10.29 -65.85 15.89
N HIS A 304 10.30 -65.82 14.55
CA HIS A 304 11.49 -65.96 13.73
C HIS A 304 12.22 -64.63 13.45
N PHE A 305 11.52 -63.58 13.01
CA PHE A 305 12.10 -62.27 12.71
C PHE A 305 11.03 -61.16 12.71
N GLN A 306 11.14 -60.19 13.65
CA GLN A 306 10.20 -59.06 13.74
C GLN A 306 10.48 -57.99 12.69
N PHE A 307 9.49 -57.66 11.86
CA PHE A 307 9.61 -56.61 10.84
C PHE A 307 9.30 -55.19 11.34
N GLY A 308 8.38 -55.04 12.29
CA GLY A 308 8.04 -53.74 12.89
C GLY A 308 7.56 -52.71 11.86
N MET A 309 8.04 -51.46 11.97
CA MET A 309 7.59 -50.33 11.14
C MET A 309 7.87 -50.49 9.64
N PHE A 310 8.63 -51.51 9.25
CA PHE A 310 8.98 -51.83 7.87
C PHE A 310 8.07 -52.89 7.24
N GLY A 311 7.27 -53.62 8.03
CA GLY A 311 6.35 -54.66 7.53
C GLY A 311 5.32 -54.13 6.52
N ASP A 312 4.85 -52.89 6.73
CA ASP A 312 3.96 -52.13 5.81
C ASP A 312 4.42 -52.19 4.33
N ALA A 313 5.73 -52.25 4.07
CA ALA A 313 6.30 -52.26 2.71
C ALA A 313 6.11 -53.60 1.97
N PHE A 314 5.92 -54.70 2.70
CA PHE A 314 5.82 -56.07 2.17
C PHE A 314 4.40 -56.61 2.28
N THR A 315 3.66 -56.28 3.35
CA THR A 315 2.24 -56.63 3.47
C THR A 315 1.40 -56.01 2.35
N ASN A 316 1.76 -54.80 1.89
CA ASN A 316 1.15 -54.08 0.77
C ASN A 316 1.93 -54.22 -0.56
N ASP A 317 2.86 -55.18 -0.68
CA ASP A 317 3.68 -55.50 -1.87
C ASP A 317 4.49 -54.33 -2.50
N VAL A 318 4.61 -53.19 -1.80
CA VAL A 318 5.20 -51.89 -2.24
C VAL A 318 6.59 -52.03 -2.84
N THR A 319 7.40 -52.98 -2.37
CA THR A 319 8.76 -53.20 -2.88
C THR A 319 8.81 -53.86 -4.26
N SER A 320 7.69 -54.40 -4.74
CA SER A 320 7.54 -55.03 -6.05
C SER A 320 6.66 -54.25 -7.04
N SER A 321 5.90 -53.25 -6.56
CA SER A 321 5.02 -52.38 -7.35
C SER A 321 5.81 -51.51 -8.37
N PRO A 322 5.18 -51.06 -9.47
CA PRO A 322 5.82 -50.14 -10.42
C PRO A 322 6.11 -48.78 -9.76
N PHE A 323 7.02 -47.99 -10.39
CA PHE A 323 7.60 -46.80 -9.78
C PHE A 323 6.59 -45.81 -9.18
N PHE A 324 5.51 -45.48 -9.89
CA PHE A 324 4.55 -44.48 -9.43
C PHE A 324 3.81 -44.93 -8.17
N ASP A 325 3.34 -46.19 -8.12
CA ASP A 325 2.60 -46.72 -6.98
C ASP A 325 3.50 -46.79 -5.73
N LYS A 326 4.74 -47.29 -5.88
CA LYS A 326 5.69 -47.33 -4.76
C LYS A 326 6.10 -45.93 -4.30
N TYR A 327 6.30 -44.99 -5.22
CA TYR A 327 6.59 -43.59 -4.89
C TYR A 327 5.45 -42.92 -4.13
N PHE A 328 4.20 -43.01 -4.63
CA PHE A 328 3.06 -42.37 -3.98
C PHE A 328 2.73 -43.02 -2.62
N TYR A 329 2.89 -44.34 -2.49
CA TYR A 329 2.77 -45.02 -1.19
C TYR A 329 3.83 -44.51 -0.20
N CYS A 330 5.10 -44.42 -0.60
CA CYS A 330 6.18 -43.96 0.28
C CYS A 330 6.00 -42.48 0.67
N LEU A 331 5.61 -41.62 -0.28
CA LEU A 331 5.28 -40.22 -0.02
C LEU A 331 4.11 -40.10 0.98
N TRP A 332 3.06 -40.91 0.81
CA TRP A 332 1.94 -40.99 1.75
C TRP A 332 2.36 -41.48 3.13
N TRP A 333 3.18 -42.54 3.22
CA TRP A 333 3.71 -43.06 4.47
C TRP A 333 4.49 -41.98 5.25
N GLY A 334 5.33 -41.22 4.53
CA GLY A 334 6.05 -40.07 5.10
C GLY A 334 5.09 -38.97 5.57
N LEU A 335 4.07 -38.65 4.77
CA LEU A 335 3.13 -37.55 5.06
C LEU A 335 2.22 -37.87 6.23
N ARG A 336 1.72 -39.11 6.28
CA ARG A 336 0.95 -39.72 7.38
C ARG A 336 1.72 -39.55 8.68
N ASN A 337 2.92 -40.11 8.77
CA ASN A 337 3.67 -40.16 10.03
C ASN A 337 4.26 -38.79 10.44
N LEU A 338 4.64 -37.92 9.49
CA LEU A 338 5.08 -36.55 9.82
C LEU A 338 3.92 -35.71 10.38
N SER A 339 2.70 -35.89 9.85
CA SER A 339 1.52 -35.12 10.26
C SER A 339 0.78 -35.70 11.48
N SER A 340 0.91 -37.00 11.74
CA SER A 340 0.38 -37.69 12.93
C SER A 340 1.38 -37.80 14.08
N TYR A 341 2.55 -37.15 13.97
CA TYR A 341 3.64 -37.22 14.96
C TYR A 341 4.12 -38.66 15.23
N GLY A 342 4.01 -39.55 14.26
CA GLY A 342 4.38 -40.97 14.39
C GLY A 342 3.39 -41.83 15.18
N GLN A 343 2.18 -41.36 15.50
CA GLN A 343 1.18 -42.13 16.27
C GLN A 343 0.80 -43.50 15.63
N SER A 344 1.00 -43.64 14.32
CA SER A 344 0.73 -44.85 13.54
C SER A 344 1.95 -45.79 13.36
N LEU A 345 3.04 -45.59 14.11
CA LEU A 345 4.26 -46.40 13.98
C LEU A 345 4.28 -47.60 14.94
N ALA A 346 4.13 -48.81 14.39
CA ALA A 346 4.34 -50.07 15.09
C ALA A 346 5.85 -50.41 15.16
N ALA A 347 6.59 -49.68 16.00
CA ALA A 347 8.05 -49.87 16.14
C ALA A 347 8.39 -51.17 16.91
N SER A 348 9.36 -51.93 16.40
CA SER A 348 9.91 -53.11 17.10
C SER A 348 10.81 -52.74 18.28
N THR A 349 11.29 -53.76 19.00
CA THR A 349 12.23 -53.63 20.13
C THR A 349 13.66 -53.20 19.71
N LEU A 350 13.92 -53.06 18.40
CA LEU A 350 15.24 -52.70 17.88
C LEU A 350 15.57 -51.22 18.13
N SER A 351 16.65 -50.96 18.87
CA SER A 351 17.00 -49.60 19.35
C SER A 351 17.19 -48.55 18.23
N SER A 352 17.62 -48.93 17.03
CA SER A 352 17.71 -48.03 15.88
C SER A 352 16.33 -47.65 15.30
N GLU A 353 15.38 -48.58 15.34
CA GLU A 353 14.00 -48.37 14.91
C GLU A 353 13.22 -47.51 15.90
N THR A 354 13.41 -47.75 17.21
CA THR A 354 12.88 -46.89 18.28
C THR A 354 13.44 -45.47 18.17
N LEU A 355 14.75 -45.33 17.93
CA LEU A 355 15.41 -44.02 17.76
C LEU A 355 14.90 -43.28 16.51
N PHE A 356 14.72 -43.98 15.39
CA PHE A 356 14.15 -43.39 14.17
C PHE A 356 12.68 -42.98 14.36
N SER A 357 11.90 -43.76 15.10
CA SER A 357 10.52 -43.42 15.46
C SER A 357 10.45 -42.18 16.37
N CYS A 358 11.34 -42.07 17.36
CA CYS A 358 11.48 -40.88 18.19
C CYS A 358 11.86 -39.65 17.35
N PHE A 359 12.77 -39.80 16.39
CA PHE A 359 13.15 -38.74 15.45
C PHE A 359 11.95 -38.29 14.59
N ILE A 360 11.17 -39.22 14.03
CA ILE A 360 9.95 -38.89 13.26
C ILE A 360 8.94 -38.11 14.12
N CYS A 361 8.72 -38.54 15.36
CA CYS A 361 7.80 -37.87 16.29
C CYS A 361 8.21 -36.40 16.54
N VAL A 362 9.48 -36.17 16.91
CA VAL A 362 10.02 -34.82 17.17
C VAL A 362 10.05 -33.98 15.90
N ALA A 363 10.46 -34.55 14.76
CA ALA A 363 10.48 -33.86 13.47
C ALA A 363 9.07 -33.44 13.03
N GLY A 364 8.08 -34.34 13.15
CA GLY A 364 6.67 -34.05 12.85
C GLY A 364 6.15 -32.89 13.68
N LEU A 365 6.34 -32.94 15.00
CA LEU A 365 5.90 -31.87 15.91
C LEU A 365 6.50 -30.52 15.52
N VAL A 366 7.80 -30.46 15.21
CA VAL A 366 8.49 -29.22 14.82
C VAL A 366 8.03 -28.72 13.44
N PHE A 367 8.04 -29.57 12.41
CA PHE A 367 7.73 -29.15 11.03
C PHE A 367 6.25 -28.81 10.84
N PHE A 368 5.33 -29.57 11.44
CA PHE A 368 3.90 -29.30 11.35
C PHE A 368 3.51 -28.01 12.12
N SER A 369 4.07 -27.80 13.31
CA SER A 369 3.92 -26.53 14.04
C SER A 369 4.47 -25.34 13.26
N HIS A 370 5.60 -25.50 12.56
CA HIS A 370 6.16 -24.45 11.72
C HIS A 370 5.28 -24.15 10.50
N LEU A 371 4.72 -25.18 9.86
CA LEU A 371 3.77 -25.03 8.75
C LEU A 371 2.52 -24.24 9.19
N ILE A 372 1.87 -24.66 10.28
CA ILE A 372 0.68 -23.97 10.82
C ILE A 372 1.00 -22.53 11.20
N GLY A 373 2.07 -22.29 11.97
CA GLY A 373 2.45 -20.95 12.41
C GLY A 373 2.73 -20.00 11.23
N ASN A 374 3.44 -20.48 10.19
CA ASN A 374 3.70 -19.66 9.01
C ASN A 374 2.41 -19.38 8.22
N VAL A 375 1.54 -20.38 7.99
CA VAL A 375 0.25 -20.19 7.31
C VAL A 375 -0.66 -19.23 8.08
N GLN A 376 -0.73 -19.34 9.41
CA GLN A 376 -1.46 -18.41 10.27
C GLN A 376 -0.96 -16.97 10.12
N ASN A 377 0.37 -16.76 10.14
CA ASN A 377 0.96 -15.43 9.95
C ASN A 377 0.59 -14.82 8.58
N TYR A 378 0.61 -15.61 7.50
CA TYR A 378 0.21 -15.12 6.17
C TYR A 378 -1.29 -14.77 6.09
N LEU A 379 -2.17 -15.59 6.67
CA LEU A 379 -3.61 -15.32 6.73
C LEU A 379 -3.90 -14.04 7.54
N GLN A 380 -3.32 -13.90 8.73
CA GLN A 380 -3.44 -12.70 9.56
C GLN A 380 -2.92 -11.44 8.85
N SER A 381 -1.79 -11.53 8.14
CA SER A 381 -1.27 -10.39 7.36
C SER A 381 -2.22 -9.92 6.24
N THR A 382 -3.04 -10.84 5.71
CA THR A 382 -4.03 -10.56 4.66
C THR A 382 -5.31 -9.96 5.25
N THR A 383 -5.76 -10.41 6.43
CA THR A 383 -6.99 -9.91 7.07
C THR A 383 -6.77 -8.65 7.92
N ALA A 384 -5.54 -8.32 8.30
CA ALA A 384 -5.20 -7.25 9.24
C ALA A 384 -5.95 -5.92 9.05
N ARG A 385 -6.12 -5.43 7.82
CA ARG A 385 -6.88 -4.19 7.55
C ARG A 385 -8.41 -4.35 7.66
N LEU A 386 -8.95 -5.53 7.37
CA LEU A 386 -10.35 -5.84 7.64
C LEU A 386 -10.60 -5.98 9.14
N ASP A 387 -9.65 -6.54 9.88
CA ASP A 387 -9.75 -6.72 11.33
C ASP A 387 -9.57 -5.38 12.08
N GLU A 388 -8.66 -4.51 11.64
CA GLU A 388 -8.57 -3.11 12.12
C GLU A 388 -9.90 -2.37 11.93
N TRP A 389 -10.54 -2.50 10.77
CA TRP A 389 -11.87 -1.93 10.51
C TRP A 389 -12.94 -2.53 11.43
N ARG A 390 -12.97 -3.87 11.58
CA ARG A 390 -13.92 -4.58 12.46
C ARG A 390 -13.82 -4.13 13.91
N VAL A 391 -12.60 -3.99 14.44
CA VAL A 391 -12.32 -3.49 15.78
C VAL A 391 -12.76 -2.03 15.90
N ARG A 392 -12.23 -1.12 15.07
CA ARG A 392 -12.58 0.31 15.09
C ARG A 392 -14.10 0.55 14.98
N ARG A 393 -14.80 -0.23 14.16
CA ARG A 393 -16.27 -0.19 14.07
C ARG A 393 -16.94 -0.67 15.36
N ARG A 394 -16.52 -1.81 15.93
CA ARG A 394 -17.06 -2.32 17.20
C ARG A 394 -16.90 -1.30 18.32
N ASP A 395 -15.70 -0.78 18.50
CA ASP A 395 -15.36 0.19 19.55
C ASP A 395 -16.24 1.45 19.42
N THR A 396 -16.45 1.92 18.20
CA THR A 396 -17.36 3.05 17.91
C THR A 396 -18.81 2.73 18.28
N GLU A 397 -19.33 1.56 17.88
CA GLU A 397 -20.71 1.14 18.18
C GLU A 397 -20.92 0.90 19.69
N GLU A 398 -19.91 0.42 20.42
CA GLU A 398 -19.95 0.25 21.88
C GLU A 398 -19.89 1.60 22.60
N TRP A 399 -19.02 2.52 22.18
CA TRP A 399 -18.96 3.89 22.68
C TRP A 399 -20.28 4.65 22.46
N MET A 400 -20.88 4.57 21.27
CA MET A 400 -22.16 5.21 20.97
C MET A 400 -23.31 4.66 21.82
N ARG A 401 -23.34 3.34 22.05
CA ARG A 401 -24.35 2.68 22.90
C ARG A 401 -24.17 3.05 24.38
N HIS A 402 -22.94 3.04 24.89
CA HIS A 402 -22.64 3.44 26.26
C HIS A 402 -22.96 4.93 26.52
N ARG A 403 -22.83 5.79 25.50
CA ARG A 403 -23.23 7.21 25.55
C ARG A 403 -24.70 7.48 25.20
N GLN A 404 -25.51 6.44 24.95
CA GLN A 404 -26.95 6.54 24.68
C GLN A 404 -27.32 7.55 23.56
N LEU A 405 -26.49 7.65 22.51
CA LEU A 405 -26.70 8.65 21.45
C LEU A 405 -28.00 8.40 20.66
N PRO A 406 -28.76 9.44 20.25
CA PRO A 406 -29.94 9.30 19.38
C PRO A 406 -29.60 8.60 18.05
N GLN A 407 -30.54 7.85 17.47
CA GLN A 407 -30.31 7.05 16.26
C GLN A 407 -29.80 7.89 15.07
N GLU A 408 -30.38 9.08 14.82
CA GLU A 408 -29.92 9.99 13.76
C GLU A 408 -28.42 10.36 13.93
N LEU A 409 -28.00 10.63 15.16
CA LEU A 409 -26.60 10.96 15.46
C LEU A 409 -25.70 9.72 15.30
N GLN A 410 -26.16 8.54 15.69
CA GLN A 410 -25.44 7.28 15.44
C GLN A 410 -25.25 7.03 13.93
N GLU A 411 -26.27 7.25 13.12
CA GLU A 411 -26.18 7.08 11.65
C GLU A 411 -25.22 8.09 11.01
N ARG A 412 -25.22 9.34 11.46
CA ARG A 412 -24.26 10.35 11.02
C ARG A 412 -22.82 9.96 11.41
N VAL A 413 -22.59 9.47 12.62
CA VAL A 413 -21.28 8.95 13.06
C VAL A 413 -20.86 7.72 12.25
N ARG A 414 -21.76 6.75 11.99
CA ARG A 414 -21.49 5.58 11.14
C ARG A 414 -21.08 6.02 9.73
N ARG A 415 -21.83 6.94 9.11
CA ARG A 415 -21.53 7.49 7.77
C ARG A 415 -20.16 8.16 7.73
N PHE A 416 -19.84 8.98 8.74
CA PHE A 416 -18.54 9.64 8.85
C PHE A 416 -17.37 8.66 9.03
N VAL A 417 -17.50 7.68 9.94
CA VAL A 417 -16.45 6.69 10.20
C VAL A 417 -16.23 5.78 8.99
N GLN A 418 -17.31 5.39 8.29
CA GLN A 418 -17.23 4.64 7.04
C GLN A 418 -16.57 5.46 5.92
N TYR A 419 -16.98 6.72 5.72
CA TYR A 419 -16.40 7.59 4.70
C TYR A 419 -14.91 7.86 4.96
N LYS A 420 -14.55 8.24 6.20
CA LYS A 420 -13.16 8.43 6.61
C LYS A 420 -12.33 7.17 6.36
N TRP A 421 -12.85 5.98 6.65
CA TRP A 421 -12.16 4.72 6.36
C TRP A 421 -12.01 4.46 4.85
N LEU A 422 -13.00 4.77 4.02
CA LEU A 422 -12.92 4.58 2.56
C LEU A 422 -11.88 5.51 1.90
N THR A 423 -11.82 6.79 2.29
CA THR A 423 -10.81 7.75 1.80
C THR A 423 -9.41 7.42 2.32
N THR A 424 -9.24 7.30 3.65
CA THR A 424 -7.89 7.16 4.27
C THR A 424 -7.35 5.73 4.33
N ARG A 425 -8.21 4.71 4.12
CA ARG A 425 -7.90 3.29 4.41
C ARG A 425 -7.38 3.02 5.83
N GLY A 426 -7.79 3.86 6.78
CA GLY A 426 -7.38 3.79 8.18
C GLY A 426 -6.04 4.46 8.50
N VAL A 427 -5.37 5.07 7.52
CA VAL A 427 -4.10 5.77 7.68
C VAL A 427 -4.29 7.13 8.38
N ASP A 428 -3.39 7.45 9.30
CA ASP A 428 -3.25 8.80 9.86
C ASP A 428 -2.19 9.58 9.06
N GLU A 429 -2.67 10.49 8.22
CA GLU A 429 -1.83 11.35 7.38
C GLU A 429 -0.95 12.30 8.20
N GLU A 430 -1.44 12.78 9.35
CA GLU A 430 -0.69 13.71 10.19
C GLU A 430 0.44 12.99 10.93
N ALA A 431 0.21 11.76 11.40
CA ALA A 431 1.25 10.91 11.96
C ALA A 431 2.39 10.63 10.96
N ILE A 432 2.06 10.39 9.67
CA ILE A 432 3.06 10.22 8.61
C ILE A 432 3.85 11.52 8.41
N LEU A 433 3.19 12.67 8.27
CA LEU A 433 3.86 13.96 8.07
C LEU A 433 4.73 14.37 9.27
N ARG A 434 4.32 14.06 10.49
CA ARG A 434 5.09 14.30 11.72
C ARG A 434 6.33 13.39 11.85
N ALA A 435 6.34 12.22 11.22
CA ALA A 435 7.48 11.29 11.23
C ALA A 435 8.59 11.66 10.22
N LEU A 436 8.36 12.63 9.34
CA LEU A 436 9.32 13.09 8.33
C LEU A 436 10.16 14.27 8.84
N PRO A 437 11.43 14.41 8.39
CA PRO A 437 12.21 15.63 8.56
C PRO A 437 11.46 16.87 8.05
N LEU A 438 11.63 18.00 8.75
CA LEU A 438 10.90 19.25 8.50
C LEU A 438 10.91 19.68 7.02
N ASP A 439 12.06 19.58 6.36
CA ASP A 439 12.21 20.02 4.97
C ASP A 439 11.42 19.16 3.98
N LEU A 440 11.36 17.83 4.19
CA LEU A 440 10.54 16.93 3.38
C LEU A 440 9.05 17.16 3.66
N ARG A 441 8.67 17.33 4.94
CA ARG A 441 7.29 17.65 5.33
C ARG A 441 6.80 18.93 4.62
N ARG A 442 7.60 19.99 4.65
CA ARG A 442 7.33 21.27 3.97
C ARG A 442 7.19 21.13 2.46
N GLN A 443 8.08 20.39 1.80
CA GLN A 443 8.00 20.16 0.35
C GLN A 443 6.72 19.41 -0.03
N ILE A 444 6.34 18.37 0.73
CA ILE A 444 5.11 17.61 0.51
C ILE A 444 3.87 18.48 0.74
N GLN A 445 3.80 19.19 1.88
CA GLN A 445 2.70 20.12 2.16
C GLN A 445 2.56 21.15 1.04
N ARG A 446 3.63 21.90 0.72
CA ARG A 446 3.66 22.89 -0.37
C ARG A 446 3.15 22.31 -1.69
N HIS A 447 3.56 21.10 -2.06
CA HIS A 447 3.09 20.45 -3.30
C HIS A 447 1.57 20.21 -3.30
N LEU A 448 0.99 19.81 -2.17
CA LEU A 448 -0.44 19.52 -2.04
C LEU A 448 -1.32 20.78 -1.98
N CYS A 449 -0.89 21.86 -1.31
CA CYS A 449 -1.73 23.03 -1.05
C CYS A 449 -1.46 24.27 -1.93
N LEU A 450 -0.27 24.43 -2.53
CA LEU A 450 0.12 25.69 -3.20
C LEU A 450 -0.88 26.12 -4.29
N ALA A 451 -1.39 25.17 -5.07
CA ALA A 451 -2.35 25.43 -6.15
C ALA A 451 -3.75 25.82 -5.65
N LEU A 452 -4.12 25.47 -4.42
CA LEU A 452 -5.39 25.84 -3.78
C LEU A 452 -5.25 27.20 -3.08
N VAL A 453 -4.17 27.40 -2.32
CA VAL A 453 -3.88 28.67 -1.63
C VAL A 453 -3.77 29.83 -2.63
N ARG A 454 -3.04 29.65 -3.74
CA ARG A 454 -2.91 30.67 -4.79
C ARG A 454 -4.19 30.95 -5.60
N ARG A 455 -5.29 30.20 -5.44
CA ARG A 455 -6.59 30.60 -6.03
C ARG A 455 -7.26 31.74 -5.28
N VAL A 456 -6.97 31.91 -3.98
CA VAL A 456 -7.47 33.05 -3.22
C VAL A 456 -6.75 34.31 -3.72
N PRO A 457 -7.44 35.31 -4.30
CA PRO A 457 -6.77 36.47 -4.92
C PRO A 457 -5.93 37.32 -3.94
N PHE A 458 -6.19 37.17 -2.64
CA PHE A 458 -5.41 37.75 -1.55
C PHE A 458 -4.05 37.05 -1.38
N PHE A 459 -4.03 35.72 -1.21
CA PHE A 459 -2.77 34.95 -1.08
C PHE A 459 -1.96 34.95 -2.39
N ALA A 460 -2.61 35.06 -3.55
CA ALA A 460 -1.95 35.18 -4.85
C ALA A 460 -1.01 36.41 -5.00
N GLN A 461 -1.14 37.42 -4.14
CA GLN A 461 -0.31 38.63 -4.15
C GLN A 461 0.81 38.64 -3.09
N MET A 462 0.98 37.54 -2.35
CA MET A 462 1.98 37.41 -1.30
C MET A 462 3.31 36.87 -1.81
N ASP A 463 4.37 37.03 -1.00
CA ASP A 463 5.66 36.41 -1.23
C ASP A 463 5.64 34.91 -0.88
N ASP A 464 6.41 34.11 -1.62
CA ASP A 464 6.42 32.64 -1.48
C ASP A 464 6.77 32.16 -0.06
N GLN A 465 7.56 32.94 0.70
CA GLN A 465 7.87 32.65 2.11
C GLN A 465 6.63 32.65 3.00
N LEU A 466 5.68 33.54 2.74
CA LEU A 466 4.42 33.66 3.47
C LEU A 466 3.43 32.59 3.00
N ILE A 467 3.37 32.30 1.69
CA ILE A 467 2.56 31.20 1.16
C ILE A 467 3.03 29.85 1.73
N ASP A 468 4.34 29.61 1.82
CA ASP A 468 4.91 28.41 2.46
C ASP A 468 4.58 28.32 3.95
N ALA A 469 4.61 29.44 4.68
CA ALA A 469 4.27 29.49 6.11
C ALA A 469 2.77 29.20 6.39
N ILE A 470 1.89 29.53 5.45
CA ILE A 470 0.47 29.12 5.44
C ILE A 470 0.36 27.63 5.08
N CYS A 471 1.05 27.17 4.04
CA CYS A 471 1.01 25.79 3.58
C CYS A 471 1.54 24.78 4.61
N GLU A 472 2.51 25.15 5.46
CA GLU A 472 2.97 24.31 6.59
C GLU A 472 1.89 24.12 7.69
N ARG A 473 0.84 24.96 7.72
CA ARG A 473 -0.23 24.96 8.74
C ARG A 473 -1.58 24.43 8.28
N LEU A 474 -1.72 24.08 6.99
CA LEU A 474 -2.96 23.50 6.49
C LEU A 474 -3.11 22.05 6.98
N VAL A 475 -4.26 21.77 7.61
CA VAL A 475 -4.63 20.43 8.09
C VAL A 475 -5.74 19.83 7.20
N PRO A 476 -5.76 18.51 6.95
CA PRO A 476 -6.83 17.88 6.18
C PRO A 476 -8.16 17.90 6.97
N SER A 477 -9.25 18.23 6.28
CA SER A 477 -10.61 18.27 6.81
C SER A 477 -11.54 17.43 5.92
N LEU A 478 -12.32 16.55 6.54
CA LEU A 478 -13.25 15.64 5.87
C LEU A 478 -14.65 15.90 6.41
N ASN A 479 -15.63 16.12 5.53
CA ASN A 479 -17.02 16.33 5.92
C ASN A 479 -17.95 15.41 5.12
N THR A 480 -18.88 14.74 5.80
CA THR A 480 -19.96 13.96 5.18
C THR A 480 -21.03 14.86 4.58
N LYS A 481 -21.78 14.36 3.59
CA LYS A 481 -22.98 15.03 3.07
C LYS A 481 -23.95 15.47 4.19
N ASP A 482 -24.65 16.59 3.95
CA ASP A 482 -25.64 17.23 4.83
C ASP A 482 -25.11 17.70 6.21
N THR A 483 -23.78 17.87 6.32
CA THR A 483 -23.12 18.49 7.47
C THR A 483 -23.13 20.02 7.34
N TYR A 484 -23.55 20.73 8.38
CA TYR A 484 -23.36 22.17 8.52
C TYR A 484 -21.94 22.41 9.04
N VAL A 485 -21.11 23.11 8.27
CA VAL A 485 -19.72 23.48 8.63
C VAL A 485 -19.73 24.74 9.50
N THR A 486 -20.58 25.71 9.15
CA THR A 486 -20.78 26.98 9.87
C THR A 486 -22.20 27.46 9.58
N ARG A 487 -22.87 28.12 10.53
CA ARG A 487 -24.16 28.79 10.30
C ARG A 487 -23.99 30.31 10.29
N GLU A 488 -24.91 31.01 9.63
CA GLU A 488 -24.96 32.47 9.68
C GLU A 488 -25.11 32.93 11.15
N GLY A 489 -24.14 33.71 11.65
CA GLY A 489 -24.02 34.09 13.06
C GLY A 489 -23.10 33.24 13.94
N ASP A 490 -22.65 32.05 13.52
CA ASP A 490 -21.64 31.27 14.26
C ASP A 490 -20.24 31.92 14.17
N PRO A 491 -19.36 31.77 15.17
CA PRO A 491 -17.96 32.20 15.06
C PRO A 491 -17.19 31.35 14.03
N VAL A 492 -16.46 32.01 13.12
CA VAL A 492 -15.65 31.33 12.10
C VAL A 492 -14.31 30.89 12.71
N ASN A 493 -14.17 29.59 12.95
CA ASN A 493 -12.97 29.00 13.56
C ASN A 493 -11.88 28.61 12.54
N GLU A 494 -12.27 28.30 11.30
CA GLU A 494 -11.36 27.87 10.23
C GLU A 494 -11.83 28.32 8.85
N MET A 495 -10.87 28.54 7.95
CA MET A 495 -11.07 28.81 6.52
C MET A 495 -10.84 27.52 5.73
N LEU A 496 -11.81 27.07 4.94
CA LEU A 496 -11.71 25.83 4.16
C LEU A 496 -11.36 26.10 2.69
N PHE A 497 -10.48 25.27 2.14
CA PHE A 497 -10.10 25.21 0.73
C PHE A 497 -10.59 23.87 0.16
N ILE A 498 -11.54 23.90 -0.76
CA ILE A 498 -12.22 22.69 -1.24
C ILE A 498 -11.29 21.93 -2.21
N ILE A 499 -10.96 20.69 -1.90
CA ILE A 499 -10.21 19.80 -2.81
C ILE A 499 -11.21 19.03 -3.69
N ARG A 500 -12.27 18.48 -3.07
CA ARG A 500 -13.32 17.67 -3.71
C ARG A 500 -14.66 17.85 -3.02
N GLY A 501 -15.72 17.47 -3.74
CA GLY A 501 -17.10 17.59 -3.30
C GLY A 501 -17.72 18.96 -3.62
N GLN A 502 -18.92 19.20 -3.12
CA GLN A 502 -19.66 20.44 -3.29
C GLN A 502 -20.27 20.90 -1.96
N MET A 503 -20.29 22.21 -1.73
CA MET A 503 -20.95 22.83 -0.59
C MET A 503 -21.93 23.92 -1.05
N GLU A 504 -23.01 24.08 -0.32
CA GLU A 504 -23.93 25.20 -0.40
C GLU A 504 -23.48 26.29 0.58
N SER A 505 -23.44 27.54 0.11
CA SER A 505 -23.20 28.74 0.92
C SER A 505 -24.42 29.64 0.78
N SER A 506 -25.30 29.69 1.78
CA SER A 506 -26.51 30.51 1.79
C SER A 506 -26.49 31.63 2.82
N THR A 507 -27.26 32.69 2.61
CA THR A 507 -27.34 33.85 3.52
C THR A 507 -28.71 34.52 3.46
N THR A 508 -29.11 35.09 4.60
CA THR A 508 -30.41 35.73 4.85
C THR A 508 -30.30 37.24 5.12
N ASP A 509 -29.13 37.85 4.91
CA ASP A 509 -28.85 39.27 5.23
C ASP A 509 -29.20 39.62 6.69
N GLY A 510 -28.86 38.73 7.63
CA GLY A 510 -29.20 38.86 9.04
C GLY A 510 -30.67 38.62 9.37
N GLY A 511 -31.32 37.65 8.70
CA GLY A 511 -32.72 37.28 8.94
C GLY A 511 -33.75 38.21 8.27
N ARG A 512 -33.37 38.90 7.20
CA ARG A 512 -34.20 39.90 6.52
C ARG A 512 -35.32 39.26 5.70
N SER A 513 -36.58 39.52 6.07
CA SER A 513 -37.76 38.94 5.42
C SER A 513 -37.77 39.15 3.91
N GLY A 514 -37.75 38.05 3.15
CA GLY A 514 -37.75 38.07 1.68
C GLY A 514 -36.37 38.10 1.02
N PHE A 515 -35.27 38.09 1.78
CA PHE A 515 -33.92 37.91 1.24
C PHE A 515 -33.39 36.51 1.51
N PHE A 516 -33.10 35.76 0.44
CA PHE A 516 -32.36 34.51 0.49
C PHE A 516 -31.47 34.41 -0.74
N ASN A 517 -30.17 34.21 -0.53
CA ASN A 517 -29.19 34.00 -1.59
C ASN A 517 -28.42 32.70 -1.29
N SER A 518 -28.21 31.84 -2.30
CA SER A 518 -27.48 30.59 -2.16
C SER A 518 -26.57 30.36 -3.36
N ILE A 519 -25.32 29.94 -3.10
CA ILE A 519 -24.32 29.63 -4.12
C ILE A 519 -23.65 28.28 -3.83
N THR A 520 -23.45 27.47 -4.88
CA THR A 520 -22.72 26.20 -4.78
C THR A 520 -21.22 26.42 -4.96
N LEU A 521 -20.46 26.20 -3.88
CA LEU A 521 -19.01 26.13 -3.87
C LEU A 521 -18.54 24.77 -4.42
N ARG A 522 -17.48 24.80 -5.23
CA ARG A 522 -16.96 23.68 -6.04
C ARG A 522 -15.47 23.42 -5.75
N PRO A 523 -14.87 22.35 -6.32
CA PRO A 523 -13.45 22.06 -6.17
C PRO A 523 -12.52 23.23 -6.55
N GLY A 524 -11.76 23.68 -5.57
CA GLY A 524 -10.84 24.82 -5.60
C GLY A 524 -11.48 26.19 -5.33
N ASP A 525 -12.73 26.23 -4.88
CA ASP A 525 -13.30 27.39 -4.16
C ASP A 525 -12.94 27.32 -2.66
N PHE A 526 -13.35 28.31 -1.88
CA PHE A 526 -13.08 28.42 -0.44
C PHE A 526 -14.25 29.05 0.34
N CYS A 527 -14.24 28.91 1.66
CA CYS A 527 -15.15 29.60 2.58
C CYS A 527 -14.47 29.96 3.91
N GLY A 528 -15.09 30.81 4.73
CA GLY A 528 -14.47 31.40 5.93
C GLY A 528 -13.56 32.60 5.62
N GLU A 529 -13.86 33.35 4.56
CA GLU A 529 -13.07 34.54 4.16
C GLU A 529 -13.11 35.66 5.21
N GLU A 530 -14.10 35.61 6.12
CA GLU A 530 -14.20 36.47 7.30
C GLU A 530 -12.92 36.47 8.16
N LEU A 531 -12.19 35.34 8.21
CA LEU A 531 -10.92 35.25 8.95
C LEU A 531 -9.80 36.09 8.33
N LEU A 532 -9.84 36.34 7.02
CA LEU A 532 -8.88 37.22 6.34
C LEU A 532 -9.04 38.69 6.75
N THR A 533 -10.26 39.11 7.12
CA THR A 533 -10.53 40.47 7.59
C THR A 533 -9.98 40.64 9.01
N TRP A 534 -10.33 39.70 9.89
CA TRP A 534 -9.97 39.67 11.31
C TRP A 534 -8.45 39.59 11.54
N ALA A 535 -7.74 38.75 10.78
CA ALA A 535 -6.30 38.59 10.90
C ALA A 535 -5.50 39.83 10.46
N LEU A 536 -6.11 40.79 9.76
CA LEU A 536 -5.46 42.05 9.35
C LEU A 536 -5.70 43.21 10.33
N MET A 537 -6.54 43.04 11.36
CA MET A 537 -6.82 44.09 12.34
C MET A 537 -5.62 44.27 13.28
N PRO A 538 -5.14 45.50 13.53
CA PRO A 538 -3.91 45.72 14.32
C PRO A 538 -4.05 45.31 15.79
N ASN A 539 -5.27 45.39 16.33
CA ASN A 539 -5.64 44.78 17.61
C ASN A 539 -6.51 43.54 17.32
N ILE A 540 -5.89 42.37 17.19
CA ILE A 540 -6.63 41.11 16.98
C ILE A 540 -7.28 40.68 18.30
N ASN A 541 -8.49 41.22 18.54
CA ASN A 541 -9.39 40.85 19.64
C ASN A 541 -9.51 39.32 19.77
N GLN A 542 -9.75 38.82 20.98
CA GLN A 542 -9.91 37.38 21.23
C GLN A 542 -11.17 36.80 20.55
N ASN A 543 -12.18 37.64 20.33
CA ASN A 543 -13.41 37.26 19.67
C ASN A 543 -13.15 37.01 18.17
N LEU A 544 -13.62 35.86 17.68
CA LEU A 544 -13.60 35.49 16.26
C LEU A 544 -14.71 36.23 15.48
N PRO A 545 -14.55 36.43 14.17
CA PRO A 545 -15.58 37.05 13.36
C PRO A 545 -16.79 36.12 13.23
N LEU A 546 -18.00 36.68 13.23
CA LEU A 546 -19.24 35.93 13.01
C LEU A 546 -19.42 35.67 11.51
N SER A 547 -19.88 34.48 11.15
CA SER A 547 -20.06 34.08 9.76
C SER A 547 -21.23 34.83 9.12
N THR A 548 -21.00 35.35 7.92
CA THR A 548 -22.06 36.01 7.13
C THR A 548 -22.97 35.02 6.41
N ARG A 549 -22.68 33.72 6.47
CA ARG A 549 -23.34 32.67 5.67
C ARG A 549 -23.48 31.36 6.42
N THR A 550 -24.50 30.59 6.06
CA THR A 550 -24.60 29.17 6.40
C THR A 550 -23.92 28.33 5.32
N VAL A 551 -22.92 27.55 5.71
CA VAL A 551 -22.20 26.62 4.82
C VAL A 551 -22.59 25.18 5.16
N ARG A 552 -23.14 24.46 4.15
CA ARG A 552 -23.64 23.08 4.27
C ARG A 552 -23.10 22.21 3.14
N THR A 553 -22.61 21.01 3.44
CA THR A 553 -22.12 20.08 2.42
C THR A 553 -23.26 19.44 1.61
N LEU A 554 -23.15 19.44 0.28
CA LEU A 554 -24.12 18.78 -0.63
C LEU A 554 -23.71 17.34 -0.99
N SER A 555 -22.41 17.04 -0.90
CA SER A 555 -21.81 15.72 -1.04
C SER A 555 -20.85 15.48 0.12
N GLU A 556 -20.20 14.32 0.14
CA GLU A 556 -18.92 14.13 0.82
C GLU A 556 -17.91 15.17 0.29
N VAL A 557 -17.12 15.76 1.18
CA VAL A 557 -16.18 16.87 0.90
C VAL A 557 -14.81 16.58 1.51
N GLU A 558 -13.78 16.75 0.69
CA GLU A 558 -12.36 16.69 1.07
C GLU A 558 -11.81 18.12 0.95
N ALA A 559 -11.27 18.67 2.02
CA ALA A 559 -10.80 20.06 2.10
C ALA A 559 -9.47 20.15 2.88
N PHE A 560 -8.75 21.24 2.70
CA PHE A 560 -7.78 21.70 3.70
C PHE A 560 -8.41 22.79 4.56
N ALA A 561 -8.08 22.82 5.85
CA ALA A 561 -8.49 23.86 6.80
C ALA A 561 -7.29 24.69 7.25
N LEU A 562 -7.43 26.01 7.27
CA LEU A 562 -6.54 26.94 7.95
C LEU A 562 -7.27 27.49 9.18
N ARG A 563 -6.78 27.17 10.38
CA ARG A 563 -7.41 27.60 11.64
C ARG A 563 -7.15 29.08 11.90
N ALA A 564 -8.05 29.72 12.63
CA ALA A 564 -7.91 31.11 13.05
C ALA A 564 -6.61 31.36 13.84
N GLU A 565 -6.22 30.43 14.72
CA GLU A 565 -4.97 30.49 15.49
C GLU A 565 -3.73 30.48 14.59
N ASP A 566 -3.72 29.58 13.60
CA ASP A 566 -2.63 29.43 12.61
C ASP A 566 -2.51 30.66 11.71
N LEU A 567 -3.64 31.19 11.22
CA LEU A 567 -3.66 32.44 10.46
C LEU A 567 -3.21 33.64 11.31
N LYS A 568 -3.63 33.72 12.58
CA LYS A 568 -3.20 34.76 13.53
C LYS A 568 -1.70 34.69 13.82
N PHE A 569 -1.14 33.49 13.98
CA PHE A 569 0.29 33.28 14.12
C PHE A 569 1.06 33.83 12.91
N VAL A 570 0.61 33.47 11.70
CA VAL A 570 1.22 33.94 10.44
C VAL A 570 1.08 35.46 10.28
N ALA A 571 -0.08 36.04 10.60
CA ALA A 571 -0.31 37.49 10.57
C ALA A 571 0.65 38.26 11.48
N ASN A 572 0.79 37.81 12.73
CA ASN A 572 1.70 38.43 13.69
C ASN A 572 3.18 38.31 13.28
N GLN A 573 3.59 37.18 12.70
CA GLN A 573 4.98 36.96 12.28
C GLN A 573 5.33 37.79 11.02
N PHE A 574 4.43 37.86 10.04
CA PHE A 574 4.68 38.47 8.74
C PHE A 574 4.05 39.87 8.64
N ARG A 575 4.66 40.85 9.32
CA ARG A 575 4.27 42.28 9.35
C ARG A 575 4.00 42.92 7.97
N ARG A 576 4.49 42.31 6.87
CA ARG A 576 4.17 42.65 5.46
C ARG A 576 2.70 42.48 5.09
N LEU A 577 1.91 41.69 5.81
CA LEU A 577 0.47 41.51 5.58
C LEU A 577 -0.32 42.82 5.66
N HIS A 578 0.11 43.76 6.50
CA HIS A 578 -0.47 45.12 6.59
C HIS A 578 0.06 46.08 5.50
N SER A 579 0.71 45.58 4.44
CA SER A 579 1.10 46.41 3.30
C SER A 579 -0.11 47.09 2.65
N LYS A 580 -0.01 48.39 2.35
CA LYS A 580 -1.08 49.16 1.68
C LYS A 580 -1.58 48.47 0.39
N LYS A 581 -0.69 47.79 -0.35
CA LYS A 581 -1.07 47.01 -1.54
C LYS A 581 -2.00 45.83 -1.19
N LEU A 582 -1.69 45.07 -0.14
CA LEU A 582 -2.52 43.97 0.34
C LEU A 582 -3.82 44.48 1.00
N GLN A 583 -3.79 45.62 1.70
CA GLN A 583 -5.00 46.28 2.21
C GLN A 583 -5.94 46.71 1.06
N HIS A 584 -5.41 47.28 -0.03
CA HIS A 584 -6.18 47.62 -1.22
C HIS A 584 -6.73 46.39 -1.93
N ALA A 585 -5.92 45.33 -2.12
CA ALA A 585 -6.38 44.06 -2.66
C ALA A 585 -7.50 43.45 -1.80
N PHE A 586 -7.31 43.42 -0.47
CA PHE A 586 -8.31 42.96 0.48
C PHE A 586 -9.64 43.73 0.37
N ARG A 587 -9.61 45.07 0.42
CA ARG A 587 -10.81 45.91 0.21
C ARG A 587 -11.44 45.69 -1.16
N TYR A 588 -10.64 45.43 -2.20
CA TYR A 588 -11.12 45.19 -3.56
C TYR A 588 -11.75 43.80 -3.75
N TYR A 589 -11.32 42.77 -3.03
CA TYR A 589 -11.86 41.40 -3.15
C TYR A 589 -12.93 41.05 -2.11
N SER A 590 -12.88 41.62 -0.90
CA SER A 590 -13.82 41.32 0.19
C SER A 590 -15.28 41.57 -0.20
N HIS A 591 -16.13 40.57 -0.02
CA HIS A 591 -17.56 40.68 -0.31
C HIS A 591 -18.25 41.79 0.51
N GLN A 592 -17.84 41.98 1.76
CA GLN A 592 -18.39 43.00 2.67
C GLN A 592 -18.12 44.41 2.16
N TRP A 593 -16.88 44.71 1.75
CA TRP A 593 -16.51 46.02 1.21
C TRP A 593 -17.15 46.29 -0.16
N ARG A 594 -17.27 45.27 -1.01
CA ARG A 594 -18.02 45.35 -2.28
C ARG A 594 -19.50 45.67 -2.04
N ALA A 595 -20.18 44.90 -1.18
CA ALA A 595 -21.59 45.06 -0.88
C ALA A 595 -21.88 46.44 -0.26
N TRP A 596 -21.06 46.90 0.69
CA TRP A 596 -21.18 48.25 1.24
C TRP A 596 -20.97 49.34 0.18
N GLY A 597 -19.95 49.21 -0.68
CA GLY A 597 -19.69 50.16 -1.77
C GLY A 597 -20.85 50.23 -2.76
N THR A 598 -21.40 49.08 -3.17
CA THR A 598 -22.59 49.02 -4.02
C THR A 598 -23.81 49.63 -3.34
N GLY A 599 -24.06 49.34 -2.05
CA GLY A 599 -25.16 49.95 -1.28
C GLY A 599 -25.02 51.47 -1.15
N PHE A 600 -23.80 51.97 -0.92
CA PHE A 600 -23.48 53.40 -0.87
C PHE A 600 -23.76 54.09 -2.21
N ILE A 601 -23.30 53.52 -3.33
CA ILE A 601 -23.56 54.03 -4.68
C ILE A 601 -25.07 54.00 -4.99
N GLN A 602 -25.78 52.92 -4.65
CA GLN A 602 -27.24 52.83 -4.84
C GLN A 602 -28.00 53.87 -4.01
N ALA A 603 -27.60 54.13 -2.76
CA ALA A 603 -28.21 55.15 -1.91
C ALA A 603 -27.94 56.56 -2.45
N ALA A 604 -26.71 56.85 -2.89
CA ALA A 604 -26.35 58.12 -3.52
C ALA A 604 -27.12 58.35 -4.84
N TRP A 605 -27.22 57.33 -5.70
CA TRP A 605 -28.00 57.38 -6.93
C TRP A 605 -29.49 57.61 -6.69
N ARG A 606 -30.08 56.92 -5.71
CA ARG A 606 -31.48 57.16 -5.30
C ARG A 606 -31.69 58.58 -4.78
N ARG A 607 -30.75 59.15 -4.02
CA ARG A 607 -30.80 60.55 -3.56
C ARG A 607 -30.68 61.53 -4.73
N TYR A 608 -29.81 61.27 -5.70
CA TYR A 608 -29.68 62.05 -6.92
C TYR A 608 -30.97 62.02 -7.76
N MET A 609 -31.53 60.84 -8.01
CA MET A 609 -32.80 60.69 -8.73
C MET A 609 -33.97 61.38 -8.02
N LYS A 610 -34.07 61.28 -6.68
CA LYS A 610 -35.09 62.01 -5.90
C LYS A 610 -34.92 63.53 -6.03
N ARG A 611 -33.68 64.03 -6.00
CA ARG A 611 -33.38 65.47 -6.22
C ARG A 611 -33.71 65.92 -7.63
N LYS A 612 -33.34 65.14 -8.67
CA LYS A 612 -33.70 65.49 -10.05
C LYS A 612 -35.21 65.51 -10.24
N LEU A 613 -35.94 64.51 -9.74
CA LEU A 613 -37.41 64.46 -9.84
C LEU A 613 -38.06 65.67 -9.15
N ALA A 614 -37.58 66.06 -7.97
CA ALA A 614 -38.08 67.23 -7.26
C ALA A 614 -37.76 68.57 -7.98
N MET A 615 -36.60 68.67 -8.64
CA MET A 615 -36.24 69.82 -9.47
C MET A 615 -37.06 69.88 -10.77
N GLU A 616 -37.36 68.73 -11.39
CA GLU A 616 -38.20 68.69 -12.59
C GLU A 616 -39.67 69.04 -12.24
N LEU A 617 -40.18 68.58 -11.09
CA LEU A 617 -41.49 68.98 -10.55
C LEU A 617 -41.54 70.48 -10.25
N ALA A 618 -40.57 71.03 -9.51
CA ALA A 618 -40.52 72.46 -9.21
C ALA A 618 -40.43 73.32 -10.50
N ARG A 619 -39.80 72.80 -11.57
CA ARG A 619 -39.72 73.48 -12.88
C ARG A 619 -40.98 73.31 -13.75
N GLN A 620 -41.89 72.41 -13.39
CA GLN A 620 -43.27 72.41 -13.91
C GLN A 620 -44.14 73.37 -13.09
N GLU A 621 -43.98 73.37 -11.75
CA GLU A 621 -44.71 74.28 -10.85
C GLU A 621 -44.34 75.76 -11.07
N GLU A 622 -43.09 76.12 -11.39
CA GLU A 622 -42.68 77.45 -11.87
C GLU A 622 -43.08 77.74 -13.34
N GLY A 623 -43.51 76.72 -14.09
CA GLY A 623 -43.84 76.84 -15.51
C GLY A 623 -45.27 77.27 -15.80
N ASP A 624 -46.20 77.00 -14.89
CA ASP A 624 -47.63 77.27 -15.04
C ASP A 624 -48.07 78.62 -14.40
N ASP A 625 -47.17 79.34 -13.70
CA ASP A 625 -47.48 80.55 -12.89
C ASP A 625 -47.42 81.88 -13.68
N TYR A 626 -47.55 81.84 -15.01
CA TYR A 626 -47.44 83.00 -15.91
C TYR A 626 -48.45 83.01 -17.07
N TYR A 627 -49.74 82.79 -16.80
CA TYR A 627 -50.85 83.23 -17.68
C TYR A 627 -52.19 83.22 -16.93
N TYR A 628 -52.74 84.41 -16.62
CA TYR A 628 -54.17 84.82 -16.72
C TYR A 628 -54.38 86.22 -16.09
N ASP A 629 -55.53 86.83 -16.41
CA ASP A 629 -56.00 88.20 -16.09
C ASP A 629 -55.16 89.35 -16.71
N ASP A 630 -55.73 90.38 -17.34
CA ASP A 630 -57.16 90.70 -17.60
C ASP A 630 -57.32 91.49 -18.92
N ASP A 631 -58.57 91.65 -19.41
CA ASP A 631 -58.92 92.31 -20.68
C ASP A 631 -58.96 93.87 -20.61
N ASP A 632 -58.84 94.56 -21.77
CA ASP A 632 -59.77 95.62 -22.23
C ASP A 632 -59.44 96.20 -23.64
N ASP A 633 -60.43 96.85 -24.26
CA ASP A 633 -60.52 97.32 -25.67
C ASP A 633 -59.44 98.30 -26.19
N ASP A 634 -59.09 98.22 -27.50
CA ASP A 634 -59.54 99.22 -28.52
C ASP A 634 -59.12 98.90 -29.99
N GLN A 635 -60.11 98.49 -30.81
CA GLN A 635 -60.49 99.03 -32.13
C GLN A 635 -59.48 99.29 -33.34
N TYR A 636 -59.90 98.80 -34.53
CA TYR A 636 -59.55 99.18 -35.94
C TYR A 636 -58.22 98.74 -36.65
N GLY A 637 -58.36 97.90 -37.70
CA GLY A 637 -57.91 98.26 -39.08
C GLY A 637 -56.95 97.33 -39.87
N GLY A 638 -57.35 96.92 -41.09
CA GLY A 638 -56.52 96.24 -42.13
C GLY A 638 -56.42 94.71 -41.97
N GLU A 639 -56.88 93.85 -42.88
CA GLU A 639 -56.47 93.63 -44.29
C GLU A 639 -55.02 93.13 -44.45
N ASP A 640 -54.80 91.80 -44.51
CA ASP A 640 -54.69 91.10 -45.81
C ASP A 640 -54.69 89.55 -45.72
N MET A 641 -54.89 88.88 -46.87
CA MET A 641 -54.85 87.42 -47.13
C MET A 641 -53.64 87.08 -48.06
N PRO A 642 -53.38 85.84 -48.58
CA PRO A 642 -54.06 84.53 -48.44
C PRO A 642 -53.16 83.28 -48.17
N GLU A 643 -53.81 82.12 -47.91
CA GLU A 643 -53.45 80.73 -48.34
C GLU A 643 -52.09 80.09 -47.91
N SER A 644 -51.89 78.75 -47.90
CA SER A 644 -52.67 77.54 -48.32
C SER A 644 -52.54 76.43 -47.23
N SER A 645 -53.54 75.60 -46.88
CA SER A 645 -54.17 74.45 -47.60
C SER A 645 -53.16 73.37 -48.07
N ASN A 646 -53.32 72.04 -47.84
CA ASN A 646 -54.44 71.17 -47.43
C ASN A 646 -53.95 70.12 -46.38
N ASN A 647 -54.72 69.52 -45.46
CA ASN A 647 -56.03 68.81 -45.49
C ASN A 647 -55.99 67.37 -46.05
N VAL A 648 -57.02 66.56 -45.68
CA VAL A 648 -57.20 65.09 -45.81
C VAL A 648 -56.67 64.29 -44.61
N ASP A 649 -57.39 63.49 -43.81
CA ASP A 649 -58.82 63.17 -43.47
C ASP A 649 -58.81 61.66 -43.05
N ASP A 650 -59.67 61.06 -42.21
CA ASP A 650 -60.66 61.52 -41.21
C ASP A 650 -61.13 60.27 -40.37
N ASN A 651 -62.06 60.48 -39.43
CA ASN A 651 -63.14 59.59 -38.95
C ASN A 651 -63.06 58.80 -37.61
N SER A 652 -63.77 59.38 -36.62
CA SER A 652 -64.86 58.75 -35.84
C SER A 652 -64.65 58.10 -34.44
N SER A 653 -65.12 58.86 -33.44
CA SER A 653 -66.03 58.48 -32.33
C SER A 653 -65.64 57.50 -31.19
N ASN A 654 -65.40 58.12 -30.03
CA ASN A 654 -66.07 57.88 -28.72
C ASN A 654 -66.28 56.45 -28.15
N SER A 655 -65.60 56.17 -27.03
CA SER A 655 -66.18 55.42 -25.89
C SER A 655 -65.65 56.00 -24.56
N GLN A 656 -66.37 55.80 -23.45
CA GLN A 656 -66.36 56.73 -22.31
C GLN A 656 -65.61 56.25 -21.04
N ASN A 657 -65.03 57.23 -20.33
CA ASN A 657 -64.96 57.37 -18.87
C ASN A 657 -64.86 56.11 -17.99
N LEU A 658 -63.63 55.73 -17.59
CA LEU A 658 -63.41 54.79 -16.47
C LEU A 658 -62.14 55.01 -15.63
N SER A 659 -61.16 55.82 -16.08
CA SER A 659 -59.85 55.93 -15.42
C SER A 659 -59.76 57.03 -14.34
N ALA A 660 -60.42 58.18 -14.54
CA ALA A 660 -60.29 59.35 -13.67
C ALA A 660 -60.71 59.08 -12.21
N THR A 661 -61.78 58.31 -12.01
CA THR A 661 -62.35 57.99 -10.68
C THR A 661 -61.38 57.22 -9.78
N ILE A 662 -60.49 56.41 -10.36
CA ILE A 662 -59.53 55.60 -9.60
C ILE A 662 -58.39 56.48 -9.04
N LEU A 663 -57.93 57.47 -9.80
CA LEU A 663 -56.86 58.38 -9.37
C LEU A 663 -57.30 59.30 -8.21
N ALA A 664 -58.52 59.85 -8.28
CA ALA A 664 -59.08 60.69 -7.22
C ALA A 664 -59.08 59.99 -5.84
N SER A 665 -59.39 58.70 -5.81
CA SER A 665 -59.46 57.90 -4.56
C SER A 665 -58.13 57.82 -3.79
N LYS A 666 -56.99 57.83 -4.50
CA LYS A 666 -55.66 57.71 -3.88
C LYS A 666 -55.09 59.05 -3.41
N PHE A 667 -55.46 60.16 -4.04
CA PHE A 667 -54.98 61.49 -3.66
C PHE A 667 -55.55 61.94 -2.30
N ALA A 668 -56.84 61.69 -2.07
CA ALA A 668 -57.55 62.05 -0.84
C ALA A 668 -57.05 61.34 0.44
N ALA A 669 -56.29 60.24 0.31
CA ALA A 669 -55.82 59.45 1.44
C ALA A 669 -54.57 60.03 2.14
N ASN A 670 -53.71 60.75 1.40
CA ASN A 670 -52.40 61.20 1.92
C ASN A 670 -52.39 62.60 2.54
N THR A 671 -53.33 63.48 2.16
CA THR A 671 -53.35 64.88 2.62
C THR A 671 -53.75 65.04 4.10
N LYS A 672 -54.40 64.04 4.70
CA LYS A 672 -55.02 64.15 6.04
C LYS A 672 -54.09 63.85 7.24
N ARG A 673 -52.77 63.91 7.06
CA ARG A 673 -51.78 63.59 8.12
C ARG A 673 -50.68 64.64 8.34
N GLY A 674 -50.73 65.79 7.66
CA GLY A 674 -49.71 66.86 7.75
C GLY A 674 -50.12 68.12 8.52
N VAL A 675 -51.38 68.24 8.98
CA VAL A 675 -51.92 69.49 9.57
C VAL A 675 -51.77 69.49 11.09
N LEU A 676 -50.60 69.91 11.59
CA LEU A 676 -50.34 70.43 12.95
C LEU A 676 -48.85 70.89 13.03
N GLY A 677 -48.53 72.11 12.57
CA GLY A 677 -47.11 72.47 12.38
C GLY A 677 -46.75 73.90 11.92
N ASN A 678 -47.43 74.94 12.41
CA ASN A 678 -47.08 76.37 12.26
C ASN A 678 -47.07 76.99 10.84
N GLN A 679 -46.92 78.32 10.81
CA GLN A 679 -47.14 79.21 9.67
C GLN A 679 -45.83 79.91 9.22
N ARG A 680 -45.85 80.38 7.97
CA ARG A 680 -45.06 81.52 7.41
C ARG A 680 -43.54 81.43 7.44
N GLY A 681 -42.96 81.27 6.24
CA GLY A 681 -41.58 81.64 5.94
C GLY A 681 -41.21 81.19 4.52
N SER A 682 -40.87 82.11 3.63
CA SER A 682 -40.32 81.75 2.32
C SER A 682 -38.90 81.20 2.51
N SER A 683 -38.63 79.99 2.02
CA SER A 683 -37.34 79.33 2.17
C SER A 683 -36.88 78.68 0.87
N ARG A 684 -35.71 79.11 0.38
CA ARG A 684 -34.92 78.36 -0.61
C ARG A 684 -34.72 76.91 -0.14
N ILE A 685 -34.52 75.99 -1.08
CA ILE A 685 -34.24 74.58 -0.79
C ILE A 685 -32.99 74.47 0.10
N ASP A 686 -33.21 74.16 1.39
CA ASP A 686 -32.15 73.92 2.37
C ASP A 686 -31.52 72.53 2.12
N PRO A 687 -30.18 72.41 2.01
CA PRO A 687 -29.52 71.12 1.79
C PRO A 687 -29.70 70.09 2.92
N ASP A 688 -30.09 70.51 4.13
CA ASP A 688 -30.11 69.70 5.36
C ASP A 688 -31.48 69.14 5.80
N ASP A 689 -32.47 69.11 4.90
CA ASP A 689 -33.76 68.40 5.10
C ASP A 689 -33.57 67.00 5.75
N PRO A 690 -34.17 66.73 6.92
CA PRO A 690 -34.04 65.45 7.60
C PRO A 690 -34.57 64.24 6.80
N THR A 691 -35.49 64.41 5.83
CA THR A 691 -35.94 63.32 4.95
C THR A 691 -34.88 62.87 3.94
N LEU A 692 -33.80 63.64 3.79
CA LEU A 692 -32.68 63.36 2.88
C LEU A 692 -31.43 62.84 3.60
N LYS A 693 -31.48 62.56 4.91
CA LYS A 693 -30.38 61.92 5.65
C LYS A 693 -30.14 60.49 5.16
N MET A 694 -28.87 60.13 4.97
CA MET A 694 -28.49 58.81 4.48
C MET A 694 -28.89 57.72 5.48
N PRO A 695 -29.40 56.56 5.04
CA PRO A 695 -29.58 55.41 5.92
C PRO A 695 -28.27 55.10 6.66
N LYS A 696 -28.34 54.75 7.96
CA LYS A 696 -27.19 54.27 8.73
C LYS A 696 -26.78 52.86 8.27
N MET A 697 -26.26 52.76 7.04
CA MET A 697 -25.47 51.61 6.62
C MET A 697 -24.20 51.64 7.45
N PHE A 698 -24.07 50.70 8.39
CA PHE A 698 -22.84 50.49 9.12
C PHE A 698 -21.70 50.31 8.11
N LYS A 699 -20.76 51.24 8.13
CA LYS A 699 -19.51 51.08 7.39
C LYS A 699 -18.81 49.85 7.99
N PRO A 700 -18.36 48.87 7.18
CA PRO A 700 -17.41 47.86 7.67
C PRO A 700 -16.27 48.62 8.36
N GLU A 701 -15.92 48.22 9.59
CA GLU A 701 -14.94 48.97 10.38
C GLU A 701 -13.70 49.21 9.52
N ASP A 702 -13.27 50.47 9.40
CA ASP A 702 -11.91 50.71 8.93
C ASP A 702 -11.00 50.00 9.93
N PRO A 703 -10.17 49.03 9.50
CA PRO A 703 -9.20 48.47 10.43
C PRO A 703 -8.32 49.64 10.87
N GLY A 704 -8.24 49.87 12.19
CA GLY A 704 -7.74 51.11 12.79
C GLY A 704 -6.23 51.30 12.60
N PHE A 705 -5.80 51.58 11.37
CA PHE A 705 -4.40 51.69 10.97
C PHE A 705 -3.82 53.05 11.38
N PHE A 706 -3.14 53.06 12.53
CA PHE A 706 -2.05 53.99 12.85
C PHE A 706 -0.71 53.31 12.54
#